data_AF-A0AAQ3DM96-F1
#
_entry.id   AF-A0AAQ3DM96-F1
#
_cell.length_a   1.000
_cell.length_b   1.000
_cell.length_c   1.000
_cell.angle_alpha   90.00
_cell.angle_beta   90.00
_cell.angle_gamma   90.00
#
_symmetry.space_group_name_H-M   'P 1'
#
loop_
_entity.id
_entity.type
_entity.pdbx_description
1 polymer ?
#
loop_
_entity_poly.entity_id
_entity_poly.type
_entity_poly.pdbx_seq_one_letter_code
_entity_poly.pdbx_strand_id
1 'polypeptide(L)'
;MLKFIKNNKWWVAIISVFAVFLSSFGIFAKSFVDSNKQKVVNKIENYIKASSYAVQSRILKETENLNEDYLNQKIGKKPLLNEFNNNFIWQPNNNKTTSLDTISDLWKTYFGSTDNVLKKDLQIQYQNNNKLENIKSSKGEITPKNIDFLLTISKSLEKFLNGFAPSLASLGISFLQSTVLQHRDDPNFEKYKSGITSVANAIENNRETFNYLGKVLTPANLDENYYKNLTVKQAITKNINKLASVITGNQDFASQTDVDKLPEALDKLLVDLELDSITNIFSDIDFKNFKAEKISEIFSKIKNLFNNGTFTKLKQKSLEILNKITPHLATYLYSELFFGLYYVANSDLKNPEDLLKQKVDDSVFIAFTKNKLDLNVLVDGLVKVLKNKKDFERLYDFIFKRFDQNKIFNNINTLGTDTGTGSLLYDLINWLEKKLYNVSNTLSTIIRFAELALNDANIQKTIKEKIITFIQGKLPKVSGGSWTVVFKDDGTLEVLLRFILFRIPFQLDINIFGKTGLINNLINILKSFNNSTNYVFEEFFKYIKNTLYLNANKKFTLSPFVELVNNVNNFLKDDKNVYLSVAKGIIGNLEIRTIYDFITLPYNKDFLDGLVYKQAEKDLKPLIEKVKSFLESLKTYGFIKEPEKLKEQFPQYLENLSKHLATYENNDLLNFNLLDSLYEGNIISDFISKWINFLTKDITKEDNPILPILRAINKSEKIEKLEQIKNQWTSKISDLAKKIDNYSNISKIRNIKLQLPKELVDQFGLQSLDGLNITELLEGLSNYIKDYLKANPNKVIGFNISSIGMMLSALTVKVGVEFRKDLSKNNFLYDKNTKQDKSKTVLKALADGFDSHDNSSDVGSDSVRNRKEQSYYNWDKIYFYINGFDKPYTLDRTNLKEEFSYSPLHMLIGINPDKTTYFKGSIGYAIGSLFGGLNTTDPNYNLSIENKNDATGILNVFNYVLDQKDKELKKHEDQIATQYYDKNAWETKVINSSEDEINYELIRLKSSKTQESKQLGSRFKVKLAKKKHSSYWEITQIIAVDYKAA
;
A
#
# COMPACT_ATOMS: atom_id res chain seq x y z
N MET A 1 2.98 -9.41 -1.91
CA MET A 1 2.20 -9.00 -3.10
C MET A 1 2.69 -9.69 -4.37
N LEU A 2 3.97 -9.65 -4.77
CA LEU A 2 4.44 -10.44 -5.93
C LEU A 2 4.42 -11.96 -5.73
N LYS A 3 4.72 -12.49 -4.54
CA LYS A 3 4.49 -13.92 -4.19
C LYS A 3 3.00 -14.31 -4.13
N PHE A 4 2.13 -13.31 -4.00
CA PHE A 4 0.67 -13.43 -3.96
C PHE A 4 0.08 -13.32 -5.37
N ILE A 5 0.67 -12.48 -6.23
CA ILE A 5 0.46 -12.40 -7.69
C ILE A 5 1.02 -13.66 -8.39
N LYS A 6 2.08 -14.26 -7.84
CA LYS A 6 2.79 -15.47 -8.31
C LYS A 6 1.98 -16.77 -8.23
N ASN A 7 0.97 -16.85 -7.35
CA ASN A 7 0.20 -18.08 -7.14
C ASN A 7 -1.27 -17.97 -7.56
N ASN A 8 -1.73 -16.78 -7.95
CA ASN A 8 -3.13 -16.47 -8.08
C ASN A 8 -3.34 -15.69 -9.35
N LYS A 9 -3.94 -16.32 -10.36
CA LYS A 9 -4.28 -15.72 -11.64
C LYS A 9 -5.44 -14.72 -11.47
N TRP A 10 -5.24 -13.64 -10.72
CA TRP A 10 -6.26 -12.65 -10.38
C TRP A 10 -6.70 -11.80 -11.57
N TRP A 11 -5.79 -11.52 -12.51
CA TRP A 11 -6.17 -10.96 -13.80
C TRP A 11 -6.89 -11.98 -14.67
N VAL A 12 -6.81 -13.29 -14.41
CA VAL A 12 -7.66 -14.30 -15.06
C VAL A 12 -9.04 -14.34 -14.44
N ALA A 13 -9.31 -13.91 -13.21
CA ALA A 13 -10.71 -13.76 -12.77
C ALA A 13 -11.38 -12.55 -13.43
N ILE A 14 -10.65 -11.44 -13.55
CA ILE A 14 -11.10 -10.23 -14.25
C ILE A 14 -11.16 -10.51 -15.76
N ILE A 15 -10.09 -11.03 -16.37
CA ILE A 15 -10.07 -11.45 -17.78
C ILE A 15 -10.97 -12.65 -18.03
N SER A 16 -11.30 -13.56 -17.11
CA SER A 16 -12.27 -14.64 -17.37
C SER A 16 -13.70 -14.15 -17.23
N VAL A 17 -14.01 -13.22 -16.33
CA VAL A 17 -15.33 -12.57 -16.33
C VAL A 17 -15.52 -11.76 -17.63
N PHE A 18 -14.47 -11.13 -18.13
CA PHE A 18 -14.48 -10.42 -19.43
C PHE A 18 -14.34 -11.35 -20.66
N ALA A 19 -13.57 -12.43 -20.61
CA ALA A 19 -13.30 -13.38 -21.70
C ALA A 19 -14.40 -14.44 -21.82
N VAL A 20 -15.05 -14.81 -20.71
CA VAL A 20 -16.30 -15.56 -20.76
C VAL A 20 -17.36 -14.69 -21.45
N PHE A 21 -17.48 -13.40 -21.10
CA PHE A 21 -18.36 -12.44 -21.80
C PHE A 21 -18.05 -12.28 -23.30
N LEU A 22 -16.77 -12.24 -23.69
CA LEU A 22 -16.32 -12.12 -25.08
C LEU A 22 -16.46 -13.44 -25.86
N SER A 23 -16.26 -14.57 -25.21
CA SER A 23 -16.42 -15.90 -25.81
C SER A 23 -17.88 -16.19 -26.15
N SER A 24 -18.83 -15.70 -25.35
CA SER A 24 -20.28 -15.84 -25.63
C SER A 24 -20.76 -15.04 -26.84
N PHE A 25 -20.18 -13.85 -27.08
CA PHE A 25 -20.57 -13.00 -28.22
C PHE A 25 -19.88 -13.43 -29.53
N GLY A 26 -18.65 -13.97 -29.44
CA GLY A 26 -17.95 -14.56 -30.58
C GLY A 26 -18.56 -15.86 -31.12
N ILE A 27 -19.29 -16.61 -30.27
CA ILE A 27 -19.98 -17.84 -30.67
C ILE A 27 -21.32 -17.53 -31.38
N PHE A 28 -21.95 -16.37 -31.12
CA PHE A 28 -23.22 -15.97 -31.74
C PHE A 28 -23.06 -15.42 -33.16
N ALA A 29 -21.93 -14.80 -33.50
CA ALA A 29 -21.67 -14.27 -34.85
C ALA A 29 -21.27 -15.33 -35.89
N LYS A 30 -20.97 -16.57 -35.45
CA LYS A 30 -20.42 -17.64 -36.30
C LYS A 30 -21.49 -18.58 -36.88
N SER A 31 -22.77 -18.44 -36.53
CA SER A 31 -23.82 -19.40 -36.92
C SER A 31 -24.81 -18.93 -37.99
N PHE A 32 -24.53 -17.88 -38.78
CA PHE A 32 -25.53 -17.29 -39.69
C PHE A 32 -25.17 -17.23 -41.19
N VAL A 33 -24.10 -17.85 -41.66
CA VAL A 33 -23.78 -17.80 -43.09
C VAL A 33 -23.35 -19.17 -43.58
N ASP A 34 -24.28 -19.94 -44.16
CA ASP A 34 -23.98 -20.97 -45.16
C ASP A 34 -25.26 -21.50 -45.85
N SER A 35 -25.47 -21.11 -47.12
CA SER A 35 -26.42 -21.77 -48.03
C SER A 35 -26.35 -21.17 -49.45
N ASN A 36 -25.63 -21.81 -50.38
CA ASN A 36 -26.21 -22.47 -51.57
C ASN A 36 -25.18 -22.82 -52.68
N LYS A 37 -25.46 -23.96 -53.33
CA LYS A 37 -24.70 -24.61 -54.42
C LYS A 37 -25.12 -24.06 -55.79
N GLN A 38 -24.24 -24.11 -56.80
CA GLN A 38 -24.38 -24.97 -58.01
C GLN A 38 -23.34 -24.72 -59.13
N LYS A 39 -22.73 -25.84 -59.57
CA LYS A 39 -22.38 -26.40 -60.91
C LYS A 39 -21.83 -25.54 -62.09
N VAL A 40 -21.15 -26.26 -62.99
CA VAL A 40 -19.91 -25.92 -63.70
C VAL A 40 -19.99 -26.30 -65.20
N VAL A 41 -19.16 -25.73 -66.10
CA VAL A 41 -18.27 -26.44 -67.07
C VAL A 41 -17.33 -25.43 -67.77
N ASN A 42 -16.01 -25.53 -67.52
CA ASN A 42 -14.86 -25.31 -68.44
C ASN A 42 -13.57 -25.51 -67.63
N LYS A 43 -13.29 -26.78 -67.35
CA LYS A 43 -12.96 -27.24 -66.00
C LYS A 43 -11.46 -27.36 -65.71
N ILE A 44 -10.70 -28.13 -66.49
CA ILE A 44 -9.40 -28.67 -66.03
C ILE A 44 -8.31 -27.61 -65.91
N GLU A 45 -8.08 -26.80 -66.95
CA GLU A 45 -7.04 -25.76 -66.91
C GLU A 45 -7.33 -24.72 -65.82
N ASN A 46 -8.61 -24.36 -65.66
CA ASN A 46 -9.06 -23.45 -64.62
C ASN A 46 -8.93 -24.07 -63.22
N TYR A 47 -9.20 -25.36 -63.04
CA TYR A 47 -8.92 -26.07 -61.77
C TYR A 47 -7.44 -26.07 -61.42
N ILE A 48 -6.56 -26.29 -62.41
CA ILE A 48 -5.12 -26.29 -62.21
C ILE A 48 -4.63 -24.90 -61.85
N LYS A 49 -5.03 -23.86 -62.60
CA LYS A 49 -4.67 -22.45 -62.33
C LYS A 49 -5.16 -21.99 -60.95
N ALA A 50 -6.42 -22.28 -60.64
CA ALA A 50 -7.03 -21.91 -59.38
C ALA A 50 -6.40 -22.66 -58.18
N SER A 51 -6.15 -23.96 -58.29
CA SER A 51 -5.45 -24.70 -57.23
C SER A 51 -3.98 -24.35 -57.10
N SER A 52 -3.29 -24.00 -58.20
CA SER A 52 -1.86 -23.68 -58.17
C SER A 52 -1.58 -22.53 -57.20
N TYR A 53 -2.40 -21.48 -57.22
CA TYR A 53 -2.27 -20.36 -56.27
C TYR A 53 -2.46 -20.76 -54.81
N ALA A 54 -3.42 -21.64 -54.52
CA ALA A 54 -3.62 -22.13 -53.15
C ALA A 54 -2.45 -23.00 -52.68
N VAL A 55 -1.94 -23.88 -53.56
CA VAL A 55 -0.78 -24.74 -53.27
C VAL A 55 0.50 -23.91 -53.09
N GLN A 56 0.70 -22.86 -53.90
CA GLN A 56 1.82 -21.92 -53.74
C GLN A 56 1.83 -21.31 -52.34
N SER A 57 0.67 -20.86 -51.83
CA SER A 57 0.56 -20.33 -50.45
C SER A 57 0.93 -21.34 -49.38
N ARG A 58 0.52 -22.61 -49.54
CA ARG A 58 0.93 -23.68 -48.61
C ARG A 58 2.43 -23.92 -48.65
N ILE A 59 3.04 -23.98 -49.84
CA ILE A 59 4.48 -24.14 -49.98
C ILE A 59 5.22 -22.95 -49.36
N LEU A 60 4.75 -21.72 -49.58
CA LEU A 60 5.37 -20.51 -49.03
C LEU A 60 5.21 -20.40 -47.51
N LYS A 61 4.12 -20.90 -46.94
CA LYS A 61 4.00 -21.07 -45.48
C LYS A 61 5.08 -22.01 -44.94
N GLU A 62 5.26 -23.16 -45.58
CA GLU A 62 6.23 -24.17 -45.13
C GLU A 62 7.70 -23.80 -45.43
N THR A 63 7.96 -22.93 -46.41
CA THR A 63 9.32 -22.54 -46.82
C THR A 63 9.76 -21.17 -46.32
N GLU A 64 8.84 -20.21 -46.18
CA GLU A 64 9.12 -18.81 -45.82
C GLU A 64 8.42 -18.36 -44.53
N ASN A 65 7.67 -19.24 -43.85
CA ASN A 65 6.87 -18.90 -42.67
C ASN A 65 5.82 -17.80 -42.93
N LEU A 66 5.29 -17.68 -44.15
CA LEU A 66 4.26 -16.69 -44.45
C LEU A 66 2.88 -17.17 -43.97
N ASN A 67 2.05 -16.24 -43.48
CA ASN A 67 0.68 -16.53 -43.09
C ASN A 67 -0.18 -16.89 -44.31
N GLU A 68 -0.54 -18.17 -44.44
CA GLU A 68 -1.31 -18.72 -45.55
C GLU A 68 -2.67 -18.05 -45.75
N ASP A 69 -3.36 -17.67 -44.68
CA ASP A 69 -4.69 -17.05 -44.76
C ASP A 69 -4.59 -15.61 -45.30
N TYR A 70 -3.59 -14.84 -44.81
CA TYR A 70 -3.28 -13.50 -45.33
C TYR A 70 -2.88 -13.54 -46.81
N LEU A 71 -1.99 -14.46 -47.17
CA LEU A 71 -1.56 -14.67 -48.54
C LEU A 71 -2.73 -15.00 -49.47
N ASN A 72 -3.58 -15.93 -49.05
CA ASN A 72 -4.74 -16.32 -49.86
C ASN A 72 -5.70 -15.13 -50.05
N GLN A 73 -5.93 -14.30 -49.04
CA GLN A 73 -6.73 -13.07 -49.22
C GLN A 73 -6.08 -12.06 -50.18
N LYS A 74 -4.75 -11.89 -50.11
CA LYS A 74 -3.99 -10.97 -50.99
C LYS A 74 -4.00 -11.44 -52.44
N ILE A 75 -3.75 -12.73 -52.67
CA ILE A 75 -3.82 -13.36 -53.98
C ILE A 75 -5.24 -13.32 -54.50
N GLY A 76 -6.20 -13.65 -53.64
CA GLY A 76 -7.63 -13.63 -53.93
C GLY A 76 -8.09 -12.32 -54.53
N LYS A 77 -7.53 -11.18 -54.10
CA LYS A 77 -7.81 -9.84 -54.64
C LYS A 77 -7.09 -9.48 -55.93
N LYS A 78 -6.16 -10.30 -56.44
CA LYS A 78 -5.45 -10.02 -57.69
C LYS A 78 -6.43 -10.08 -58.87
N PRO A 79 -6.40 -9.09 -59.77
CA PRO A 79 -7.24 -9.12 -60.97
C PRO A 79 -6.84 -10.28 -61.88
N LEU A 80 -7.83 -11.04 -62.36
CA LEU A 80 -7.60 -12.16 -63.27
C LEU A 80 -6.91 -11.71 -64.56
N LEU A 81 -7.19 -10.49 -65.06
CA LEU A 81 -6.56 -9.94 -66.26
C LEU A 81 -5.06 -9.60 -66.10
N ASN A 82 -4.58 -9.43 -64.86
CA ASN A 82 -3.16 -9.18 -64.62
C ASN A 82 -2.35 -10.48 -64.63
N GLU A 83 -3.00 -11.58 -64.24
CA GLU A 83 -2.37 -12.90 -64.09
C GLU A 83 -2.63 -13.81 -65.30
N PHE A 84 -3.74 -13.57 -66.02
CA PHE A 84 -4.16 -14.32 -67.20
C PHE A 84 -4.42 -13.38 -68.38
N ASN A 85 -4.30 -13.88 -69.61
CA ASN A 85 -4.49 -13.06 -70.80
C ASN A 85 -5.96 -12.62 -71.00
N ASN A 86 -6.20 -11.63 -71.86
CA ASN A 86 -7.53 -11.10 -72.18
C ASN A 86 -8.53 -12.14 -72.74
N ASN A 87 -8.03 -13.31 -73.16
CA ASN A 87 -8.82 -14.39 -73.73
C ASN A 87 -9.17 -15.47 -72.68
N PHE A 88 -8.81 -15.27 -71.41
CA PHE A 88 -9.11 -16.20 -70.33
C PHE A 88 -10.62 -16.22 -70.03
N ILE A 89 -11.22 -17.42 -70.02
CA ILE A 89 -12.65 -17.65 -69.76
C ILE A 89 -12.78 -18.57 -68.55
N TRP A 90 -13.38 -18.07 -67.47
CA TRP A 90 -13.45 -18.78 -66.19
C TRP A 90 -14.87 -18.92 -65.61
N GLN A 91 -15.85 -18.17 -66.12
CA GLN A 91 -17.27 -18.31 -65.74
C GLN A 91 -18.02 -19.15 -66.79
N PRO A 92 -18.97 -20.02 -66.38
CA PRO A 92 -19.74 -20.85 -67.32
C PRO A 92 -20.64 -20.06 -68.29
N ASN A 93 -21.05 -18.83 -67.92
CA ASN A 93 -22.11 -18.08 -68.61
C ASN A 93 -21.64 -16.73 -69.19
N ASN A 94 -20.33 -16.43 -69.21
CA ASN A 94 -19.82 -15.11 -69.56
C ASN A 94 -18.62 -15.22 -70.52
N ASN A 95 -18.65 -14.46 -71.61
CA ASN A 95 -17.68 -14.61 -72.70
C ASN A 95 -16.35 -13.86 -72.50
N LYS A 96 -16.20 -13.02 -71.46
CA LYS A 96 -14.97 -12.24 -71.20
C LYS A 96 -14.74 -12.00 -69.70
N THR A 97 -13.48 -12.14 -69.27
CA THR A 97 -13.01 -11.71 -67.94
C THR A 97 -13.01 -10.18 -67.88
N THR A 98 -13.53 -9.60 -66.80
CA THR A 98 -13.56 -8.15 -66.55
C THR A 98 -12.40 -7.71 -65.65
N SER A 99 -12.11 -6.41 -65.61
CA SER A 99 -11.11 -5.82 -64.71
C SER A 99 -11.49 -5.91 -63.23
N LEU A 100 -12.74 -6.26 -62.92
CA LEU A 100 -13.25 -6.44 -61.57
C LEU A 100 -13.15 -7.90 -61.10
N ASP A 101 -12.92 -8.84 -62.02
CA ASP A 101 -12.85 -10.26 -61.68
C ASP A 101 -11.51 -10.60 -61.03
N THR A 102 -11.55 -11.39 -59.96
CA THR A 102 -10.40 -11.70 -59.11
C THR A 102 -10.13 -13.19 -58.95
N ILE A 103 -8.96 -13.56 -58.42
CA ILE A 103 -8.63 -14.97 -58.11
C ILE A 103 -9.60 -15.57 -57.08
N SER A 104 -10.13 -14.77 -56.14
CA SER A 104 -11.14 -15.24 -55.18
C SER A 104 -12.42 -15.67 -55.87
N ASP A 105 -12.81 -14.98 -56.95
CA ASP A 105 -13.97 -15.37 -57.73
C ASP A 105 -13.71 -16.70 -58.46
N LEU A 106 -12.48 -16.89 -58.96
CA LEU A 106 -12.02 -18.16 -59.52
C LEU A 106 -12.10 -19.29 -58.48
N TRP A 107 -11.61 -19.08 -57.26
CA TRP A 107 -11.70 -20.08 -56.19
C TRP A 107 -13.14 -20.41 -55.80
N LYS A 108 -14.00 -19.39 -55.70
CA LYS A 108 -15.42 -19.57 -55.38
C LYS A 108 -16.10 -20.45 -56.42
N THR A 109 -15.83 -20.21 -57.70
CA THR A 109 -16.42 -20.97 -58.81
C THR A 109 -15.97 -22.43 -58.84
N TYR A 110 -14.70 -22.71 -58.55
CA TYR A 110 -14.13 -24.05 -58.76
C TYR A 110 -14.05 -24.92 -57.49
N PHE A 111 -13.93 -24.30 -56.32
CA PHE A 111 -13.77 -24.99 -55.03
C PHE A 111 -14.89 -24.66 -54.03
N GLY A 112 -15.75 -23.69 -54.31
CA GLY A 112 -16.86 -23.29 -53.44
C GLY A 112 -16.44 -22.43 -52.25
N SER A 113 -15.23 -21.85 -52.28
CA SER A 113 -14.66 -21.00 -51.23
C SER A 113 -13.97 -19.80 -51.87
N THR A 114 -14.15 -18.61 -51.32
CA THR A 114 -13.52 -17.37 -51.84
C THR A 114 -12.11 -17.14 -51.31
N ASP A 115 -11.75 -17.77 -50.18
CA ASP A 115 -10.61 -17.34 -49.38
C ASP A 115 -9.66 -18.50 -49.01
N ASN A 116 -10.15 -19.75 -48.96
CA ASN A 116 -9.29 -20.89 -48.66
C ASN A 116 -9.81 -22.18 -49.30
N VAL A 117 -9.01 -22.74 -50.20
CA VAL A 117 -9.31 -23.94 -51.00
C VAL A 117 -8.67 -25.20 -50.41
N LEU A 118 -7.68 -25.05 -49.52
CA LEU A 118 -6.93 -26.14 -48.92
C LEU A 118 -7.60 -26.63 -47.64
N LYS A 119 -7.65 -27.95 -47.48
CA LYS A 119 -7.98 -28.58 -46.20
C LYS A 119 -6.94 -28.21 -45.14
N LYS A 120 -7.39 -27.89 -43.92
CA LYS A 120 -6.50 -27.50 -42.82
C LYS A 120 -5.50 -28.60 -42.45
N ASP A 121 -5.92 -29.86 -42.55
CA ASP A 121 -5.17 -31.08 -42.26
C ASP A 121 -4.28 -31.56 -43.43
N LEU A 122 -4.37 -30.93 -44.61
CA LEU A 122 -3.53 -31.31 -45.74
C LEU A 122 -2.08 -30.85 -45.53
N GLN A 123 -1.16 -31.82 -45.40
CA GLN A 123 0.28 -31.58 -45.24
C GLN A 123 1.04 -31.85 -46.54
N ILE A 124 2.19 -31.20 -46.71
CA ILE A 124 3.13 -31.55 -47.78
C ILE A 124 3.77 -32.89 -47.43
N GLN A 125 3.76 -33.81 -48.37
CA GLN A 125 4.29 -35.16 -48.23
C GLN A 125 5.56 -35.32 -49.05
N TYR A 126 6.37 -36.32 -48.75
CA TYR A 126 7.46 -36.78 -49.59
C TYR A 126 7.43 -38.30 -49.70
N GLN A 127 8.11 -38.83 -50.72
CA GLN A 127 8.15 -40.26 -50.96
C GLN A 127 9.43 -40.85 -50.36
N ASN A 128 9.26 -41.78 -49.40
CA ASN A 128 10.34 -42.51 -48.73
C ASN A 128 10.06 -44.02 -48.83
N ASN A 129 10.95 -44.79 -49.46
CA ASN A 129 10.81 -46.24 -49.63
C ASN A 129 9.40 -46.68 -50.10
N ASN A 130 8.87 -46.02 -51.13
CA ASN A 130 7.51 -46.23 -51.69
C ASN A 130 6.34 -45.98 -50.74
N LYS A 131 6.56 -45.34 -49.59
CA LYS A 131 5.52 -44.82 -48.70
C LYS A 131 5.53 -43.30 -48.70
N LEU A 132 4.34 -42.72 -48.50
CA LEU A 132 4.17 -41.29 -48.35
C LEU A 132 4.31 -40.93 -46.88
N GLU A 133 5.26 -40.06 -46.58
CA GLU A 133 5.49 -39.54 -45.24
C GLU A 133 5.21 -38.04 -45.22
N ASN A 134 4.62 -37.56 -44.13
CA ASN A 134 4.33 -36.13 -43.98
C ASN A 134 5.62 -35.38 -43.59
N ILE A 135 5.87 -34.24 -44.23
CA ILE A 135 6.92 -33.31 -43.82
C ILE A 135 6.46 -32.61 -42.54
N LYS A 136 7.35 -32.45 -41.56
CA LYS A 136 7.05 -31.67 -40.35
C LYS A 136 6.83 -30.21 -40.75
N SER A 137 5.66 -29.68 -40.41
CA SER A 137 5.30 -28.30 -40.74
C SER A 137 6.21 -27.28 -40.05
N SER A 138 6.36 -26.11 -40.66
CA SER A 138 7.11 -24.99 -40.10
C SER A 138 6.51 -24.55 -38.74
N LYS A 139 7.38 -24.05 -37.85
CA LYS A 139 7.02 -23.77 -36.45
C LYS A 139 6.50 -22.34 -36.20
N GLY A 140 6.34 -21.50 -37.23
CA GLY A 140 5.92 -20.11 -37.03
C GLY A 140 5.40 -19.41 -38.28
N GLU A 141 4.70 -18.30 -38.07
CA GLU A 141 4.24 -17.37 -39.12
C GLU A 141 4.81 -15.97 -38.84
N ILE A 142 5.18 -15.21 -39.87
CA ILE A 142 5.71 -13.84 -39.73
C ILE A 142 4.66 -12.90 -39.13
N THR A 143 3.42 -12.92 -39.63
CA THR A 143 2.26 -12.32 -38.94
C THR A 143 1.52 -13.41 -38.16
N PRO A 144 1.59 -13.42 -36.81
CA PRO A 144 0.90 -14.42 -36.01
C PRO A 144 -0.62 -14.31 -36.17
N LYS A 145 -1.32 -15.44 -36.36
CA LYS A 145 -2.81 -15.49 -36.34
C LYS A 145 -3.45 -14.85 -35.11
N ASN A 146 -2.69 -14.76 -34.01
CA ASN A 146 -3.16 -14.21 -32.75
C ASN A 146 -3.31 -12.68 -32.77
N ILE A 147 -2.68 -11.94 -33.69
CA ILE A 147 -2.80 -10.47 -33.72
C ILE A 147 -4.23 -10.03 -34.08
N ASP A 148 -4.83 -10.63 -35.12
CA ASP A 148 -6.22 -10.34 -35.50
C ASP A 148 -7.22 -10.77 -34.42
N PHE A 149 -6.93 -11.89 -33.73
CA PHE A 149 -7.70 -12.34 -32.58
C PHE A 149 -7.60 -11.36 -31.40
N LEU A 150 -6.41 -10.87 -31.07
CA LEU A 150 -6.18 -9.88 -30.01
C LEU A 150 -6.82 -8.53 -30.34
N LEU A 151 -6.78 -8.08 -31.60
CA LEU A 151 -7.49 -6.89 -32.07
C LEU A 151 -9.00 -7.05 -31.95
N THR A 152 -9.53 -8.23 -32.28
CA THR A 152 -10.97 -8.52 -32.16
C THR A 152 -11.42 -8.53 -30.70
N ILE A 153 -10.63 -9.19 -29.82
CA ILE A 153 -10.84 -9.16 -28.38
C ILE A 153 -10.82 -7.74 -27.85
N SER A 154 -9.80 -6.96 -28.20
CA SER A 154 -9.63 -5.60 -27.69
C SER A 154 -10.75 -4.66 -28.17
N LYS A 155 -11.15 -4.72 -29.45
CA LYS A 155 -12.31 -3.96 -29.96
C LYS A 155 -13.62 -4.39 -29.33
N SER A 156 -13.76 -5.66 -28.98
CA SER A 156 -14.95 -6.16 -28.31
C SER A 156 -14.96 -5.81 -26.82
N LEU A 157 -13.80 -5.74 -26.16
CA LEU A 157 -13.62 -5.18 -24.82
C LEU A 157 -14.01 -3.71 -24.79
N GLU A 158 -13.57 -2.94 -25.77
CA GLU A 158 -13.94 -1.53 -25.93
C GLU A 158 -15.46 -1.36 -26.04
N LYS A 159 -16.12 -2.17 -26.88
CA LYS A 159 -17.59 -2.18 -27.00
C LYS A 159 -18.29 -2.60 -25.70
N PHE A 160 -17.73 -3.57 -24.99
CA PHE A 160 -18.25 -4.03 -23.70
C PHE A 160 -18.16 -2.94 -22.62
N LEU A 161 -17.00 -2.30 -22.48
CA LEU A 161 -16.81 -1.14 -21.58
C LEU A 161 -17.78 -0.01 -21.95
N ASN A 162 -18.01 0.18 -23.25
CA ASN A 162 -18.99 1.13 -23.76
C ASN A 162 -20.46 0.81 -23.38
N GLY A 163 -20.80 -0.44 -23.07
CA GLY A 163 -22.14 -0.89 -22.69
C GLY A 163 -22.29 -1.48 -21.28
N PHE A 164 -21.29 -1.38 -20.40
CA PHE A 164 -21.31 -2.02 -19.08
C PHE A 164 -22.44 -1.46 -18.19
N ALA A 165 -23.32 -2.34 -17.70
CA ALA A 165 -24.47 -2.02 -16.86
C ALA A 165 -24.78 -3.19 -15.89
N PRO A 166 -25.51 -2.97 -14.78
CA PRO A 166 -25.87 -4.02 -13.82
C PRO A 166 -26.64 -5.19 -14.45
N SER A 167 -27.50 -4.90 -15.44
CA SER A 167 -28.22 -5.90 -16.24
C SER A 167 -27.28 -6.77 -17.08
N LEU A 168 -26.24 -6.16 -17.68
CA LEU A 168 -25.21 -6.85 -18.45
C LEU A 168 -24.35 -7.74 -17.55
N ALA A 169 -23.92 -7.24 -16.40
CA ALA A 169 -23.21 -8.02 -15.39
C ALA A 169 -24.06 -9.21 -14.88
N SER A 170 -25.36 -8.99 -14.69
CA SER A 170 -26.32 -10.05 -14.33
C SER A 170 -26.40 -11.15 -15.39
N LEU A 171 -26.47 -10.79 -16.68
CA LEU A 171 -26.45 -11.74 -17.79
C LEU A 171 -25.14 -12.55 -17.83
N GLY A 172 -23.99 -11.90 -17.60
CA GLY A 172 -22.69 -12.59 -17.54
C GLY A 172 -22.59 -13.61 -16.41
N ILE A 173 -23.11 -13.29 -15.23
CA ILE A 173 -23.17 -14.22 -14.10
C ILE A 173 -24.10 -15.40 -14.43
N SER A 174 -25.26 -15.14 -15.03
CA SER A 174 -26.18 -16.20 -15.46
C SER A 174 -25.56 -17.11 -16.53
N PHE A 175 -24.76 -16.55 -17.45
CA PHE A 175 -24.03 -17.33 -18.44
C PHE A 175 -22.89 -18.16 -17.83
N LEU A 176 -22.13 -17.59 -16.87
CA LEU A 176 -21.12 -18.33 -16.11
C LEU A 176 -21.75 -19.54 -15.40
N GLN A 177 -22.94 -19.36 -14.82
CA GLN A 177 -23.70 -20.43 -14.19
C GLN A 177 -24.13 -21.50 -15.20
N SER A 178 -24.68 -21.10 -16.34
CA SER A 178 -25.16 -22.05 -17.35
C SER A 178 -24.03 -22.76 -18.10
N THR A 179 -22.83 -22.18 -18.18
CA THR A 179 -21.79 -22.68 -19.12
C THR A 179 -20.58 -23.27 -18.39
N VAL A 180 -20.10 -22.60 -17.33
CA VAL A 180 -18.87 -23.04 -16.64
C VAL A 180 -19.20 -24.02 -15.51
N LEU A 181 -20.31 -23.81 -14.79
CA LEU A 181 -20.71 -24.69 -13.68
C LEU A 181 -21.42 -25.97 -14.14
N GLN A 182 -21.94 -26.01 -15.38
CA GLN A 182 -22.49 -27.23 -15.99
C GLN A 182 -21.42 -28.28 -16.35
N HIS A 183 -20.16 -27.88 -16.52
CA HIS A 183 -19.04 -28.76 -16.89
C HIS A 183 -18.05 -28.96 -15.74
N ARG A 184 -18.54 -29.09 -14.50
CA ARG A 184 -17.73 -29.26 -13.27
C ARG A 184 -16.73 -30.43 -13.33
N ASP A 185 -17.08 -31.48 -14.07
CA ASP A 185 -16.25 -32.68 -14.23
C ASP A 185 -15.12 -32.51 -15.26
N ASP A 186 -15.02 -31.37 -15.94
CA ASP A 186 -13.88 -31.05 -16.81
C ASP A 186 -12.60 -30.93 -15.96
N PRO A 187 -11.51 -31.66 -16.27
CA PRO A 187 -10.24 -31.54 -15.56
C PRO A 187 -9.66 -30.10 -15.51
N ASN A 188 -10.04 -29.24 -16.46
CA ASN A 188 -9.66 -27.83 -16.47
C ASN A 188 -10.43 -27.01 -15.43
N PHE A 189 -11.65 -27.40 -15.06
CA PHE A 189 -12.46 -26.74 -14.03
C PHE A 189 -11.74 -26.72 -12.67
N GLU A 190 -11.17 -27.85 -12.25
CA GLU A 190 -10.40 -27.94 -11.00
C GLU A 190 -9.14 -27.04 -11.00
N LYS A 191 -8.50 -26.85 -12.16
CA LYS A 191 -7.38 -25.90 -12.29
C LYS A 191 -7.84 -24.44 -12.14
N TYR A 192 -8.98 -24.07 -12.72
CA TYR A 192 -9.56 -22.72 -12.56
C TYR A 192 -10.00 -22.45 -11.12
N LYS A 193 -10.69 -23.42 -10.52
CA LYS A 193 -11.15 -23.39 -9.13
C LYS A 193 -9.99 -23.22 -8.15
N SER A 194 -8.93 -24.04 -8.27
CA SER A 194 -7.75 -23.95 -7.40
C SER A 194 -7.12 -22.55 -7.44
N GLY A 195 -7.05 -21.93 -8.64
CA GLY A 195 -6.60 -20.55 -8.80
C GLY A 195 -7.50 -19.54 -8.09
N ILE A 196 -8.82 -19.62 -8.26
CA ILE A 196 -9.77 -18.67 -7.62
C ILE A 196 -9.75 -18.82 -6.09
N THR A 197 -9.76 -20.03 -5.57
CA THR A 197 -9.71 -20.30 -4.13
C THR A 197 -8.42 -19.78 -3.52
N SER A 198 -7.30 -19.95 -4.21
CA SER A 198 -6.03 -19.41 -3.76
C SER A 198 -6.05 -17.87 -3.73
N VAL A 199 -6.71 -17.18 -4.68
CA VAL A 199 -6.86 -15.71 -4.70
C VAL A 199 -7.68 -15.27 -3.50
N ALA A 200 -8.82 -15.94 -3.31
CA ALA A 200 -9.75 -15.63 -2.26
C ALA A 200 -9.12 -15.83 -0.87
N ASN A 201 -8.39 -16.93 -0.67
CA ASN A 201 -7.62 -17.17 0.57
C ASN A 201 -6.58 -16.09 0.80
N ALA A 202 -5.91 -15.65 -0.26
CA ALA A 202 -4.86 -14.66 -0.14
C ALA A 202 -5.47 -13.30 0.27
N ILE A 203 -6.58 -12.87 -0.37
CA ILE A 203 -7.32 -11.66 0.01
C ILE A 203 -7.82 -11.76 1.45
N GLU A 204 -8.39 -12.91 1.85
CA GLU A 204 -8.85 -13.16 3.21
C GLU A 204 -7.71 -13.00 4.23
N ASN A 205 -6.56 -13.63 3.97
CA ASN A 205 -5.39 -13.60 4.86
C ASN A 205 -4.74 -12.21 4.97
N ASN A 206 -5.00 -11.31 4.01
CA ASN A 206 -4.42 -9.95 3.97
C ASN A 206 -5.49 -8.85 4.06
N ARG A 207 -6.71 -9.19 4.47
CA ARG A 207 -7.88 -8.30 4.45
C ARG A 207 -7.66 -6.97 5.17
N GLU A 208 -6.99 -6.97 6.33
CA GLU A 208 -6.74 -5.73 7.07
C GLU A 208 -5.79 -4.80 6.31
N THR A 209 -4.77 -5.37 5.66
CA THR A 209 -3.84 -4.62 4.81
C THR A 209 -4.53 -4.07 3.58
N PHE A 210 -5.35 -4.88 2.89
CA PHE A 210 -6.12 -4.42 1.73
C PHE A 210 -7.14 -3.35 2.08
N ASN A 211 -7.81 -3.43 3.24
CA ASN A 211 -8.74 -2.41 3.70
C ASN A 211 -8.01 -1.10 4.02
N TYR A 212 -6.87 -1.19 4.72
CA TYR A 212 -6.04 -0.02 4.99
C TYR A 212 -5.52 0.64 3.71
N LEU A 213 -4.95 -0.16 2.79
CA LEU A 213 -4.52 0.31 1.47
C LEU A 213 -5.69 0.89 0.68
N GLY A 214 -6.87 0.26 0.75
CA GLY A 214 -8.09 0.78 0.15
C GLY A 214 -8.40 2.20 0.62
N LYS A 215 -8.38 2.43 1.94
CA LYS A 215 -8.59 3.78 2.51
C LYS A 215 -7.51 4.79 2.10
N VAL A 216 -6.24 4.39 2.11
CA VAL A 216 -5.13 5.26 1.66
C VAL A 216 -5.23 5.55 0.16
N LEU A 217 -5.62 4.57 -0.65
CA LEU A 217 -5.81 4.71 -2.10
C LEU A 217 -7.17 5.30 -2.47
N THR A 218 -7.94 5.83 -1.52
CA THR A 218 -9.17 6.58 -1.80
C THR A 218 -8.99 8.03 -1.34
N PRO A 219 -8.25 8.87 -2.10
CA PRO A 219 -8.04 10.27 -1.74
C PRO A 219 -9.37 11.03 -1.60
N ALA A 220 -9.33 12.16 -0.91
CA ALA A 220 -10.50 13.01 -0.79
C ALA A 220 -10.92 13.54 -2.16
N ASN A 221 -12.23 13.60 -2.43
CA ASN A 221 -12.74 14.23 -3.64
C ASN A 221 -12.37 15.73 -3.63
N LEU A 222 -11.82 16.19 -4.75
CA LEU A 222 -11.47 17.58 -4.99
C LEU A 222 -12.46 18.19 -5.98
N ASP A 223 -12.79 19.47 -5.79
CA ASP A 223 -13.60 20.20 -6.75
C ASP A 223 -12.83 20.39 -8.07
N GLU A 224 -13.50 20.45 -9.22
CA GLU A 224 -12.84 20.57 -10.53
C GLU A 224 -11.90 21.78 -10.64
N ASN A 225 -12.26 22.89 -9.97
CA ASN A 225 -11.48 24.13 -9.95
C ASN A 225 -10.49 24.21 -8.77
N TYR A 226 -10.24 23.10 -8.06
CA TYR A 226 -9.51 23.13 -6.79
C TYR A 226 -8.08 23.70 -6.92
N TYR A 227 -7.39 23.44 -8.04
CA TYR A 227 -6.04 23.98 -8.31
C TYR A 227 -6.01 25.16 -9.28
N LYS A 228 -7.17 25.66 -9.71
CA LYS A 228 -7.28 26.70 -10.73
C LYS A 228 -6.48 27.94 -10.36
N ASN A 229 -5.64 28.42 -11.27
CA ASN A 229 -4.77 29.60 -11.12
C ASN A 229 -3.71 29.52 -10.00
N LEU A 230 -3.54 28.37 -9.35
CA LEU A 230 -2.52 28.18 -8.31
C LEU A 230 -1.18 27.84 -8.94
N THR A 231 -0.09 28.23 -8.30
CA THR A 231 1.23 27.64 -8.55
C THR A 231 1.33 26.24 -7.95
N VAL A 232 2.28 25.42 -8.39
CA VAL A 232 2.54 24.10 -7.80
C VAL A 232 2.81 24.22 -6.29
N LYS A 233 3.56 25.24 -5.86
CA LYS A 233 3.78 25.54 -4.44
C LYS A 233 2.46 25.77 -3.69
N GLN A 234 1.61 26.64 -4.22
CA GLN A 234 0.31 26.96 -3.63
C GLN A 234 -0.62 25.74 -3.60
N ALA A 235 -0.58 24.88 -4.62
CA ALA A 235 -1.36 23.64 -4.66
C ALA A 235 -0.95 22.66 -3.53
N ILE A 236 0.36 22.49 -3.31
CA ILE A 236 0.88 21.66 -2.21
C ILE A 236 0.50 22.26 -0.86
N THR A 237 0.68 23.57 -0.66
CA THR A 237 0.27 24.26 0.56
C THR A 237 -1.23 24.13 0.83
N LYS A 238 -2.07 24.25 -0.20
CA LYS A 238 -3.52 24.06 -0.08
C LYS A 238 -3.89 22.64 0.39
N ASN A 239 -3.18 21.62 -0.09
CA ASN A 239 -3.35 20.23 0.35
C ASN A 239 -2.95 20.04 1.83
N ILE A 240 -1.83 20.64 2.26
CA ILE A 240 -1.41 20.66 3.68
C ILE A 240 -2.46 21.38 4.53
N ASN A 241 -2.96 22.51 4.07
CA ASN A 241 -3.96 23.27 4.79
C ASN A 241 -5.32 22.56 4.86
N LYS A 242 -5.63 21.66 3.92
CA LYS A 242 -6.80 20.79 4.05
C LYS A 242 -6.64 19.80 5.21
N LEU A 243 -5.43 19.26 5.43
CA LEU A 243 -5.13 18.48 6.64
C LEU A 243 -5.31 19.33 7.89
N ALA A 244 -4.73 20.53 7.91
CA ALA A 244 -4.86 21.48 9.00
C ALA A 244 -6.33 21.81 9.33
N SER A 245 -7.14 22.02 8.29
CA SER A 245 -8.59 22.24 8.40
C SER A 245 -9.33 21.07 9.05
N VAL A 246 -8.99 19.84 8.67
CA VAL A 246 -9.63 18.63 9.22
C VAL A 246 -9.21 18.37 10.67
N ILE A 247 -7.95 18.62 11.00
CA ILE A 247 -7.43 18.50 12.37
C ILE A 247 -8.17 19.48 13.31
N THR A 248 -8.43 20.70 12.84
CA THR A 248 -8.99 21.79 13.65
C THR A 248 -10.51 21.95 13.56
N GLY A 249 -11.14 21.35 12.54
CA GLY A 249 -12.49 21.70 12.12
C GLY A 249 -12.63 23.11 11.51
N ASN A 250 -11.53 23.85 11.29
CA ASN A 250 -11.58 25.20 10.73
C ASN A 250 -11.55 25.17 9.20
N GLN A 251 -12.68 25.42 8.55
CA GLN A 251 -12.77 25.41 7.08
C GLN A 251 -11.95 26.55 6.42
N ASP A 252 -11.71 27.65 7.12
CA ASP A 252 -10.95 28.80 6.59
C ASP A 252 -9.49 28.45 6.32
N PHE A 253 -8.94 27.42 6.97
CA PHE A 253 -7.59 26.96 6.66
C PHE A 253 -7.54 26.39 5.24
N ALA A 254 -8.55 25.64 4.81
CA ALA A 254 -8.56 24.95 3.52
C ALA A 254 -8.56 25.88 2.30
N SER A 255 -8.93 27.16 2.47
CA SER A 255 -8.92 28.16 1.39
C SER A 255 -7.58 28.89 1.24
N GLN A 256 -6.69 28.79 2.23
CA GLN A 256 -5.39 29.46 2.21
C GLN A 256 -4.37 28.69 1.37
N THR A 257 -3.57 29.43 0.61
CA THR A 257 -2.64 28.88 -0.40
C THR A 257 -1.20 29.37 -0.24
N ASP A 258 -1.00 30.53 0.37
CA ASP A 258 0.34 31.14 0.51
C ASP A 258 0.99 30.86 1.87
N VAL A 259 0.18 30.58 2.89
CA VAL A 259 0.63 30.33 4.26
C VAL A 259 0.24 28.93 4.66
N ASP A 260 1.20 28.19 5.18
CA ASP A 260 1.00 26.85 5.71
C ASP A 260 0.51 26.93 7.17
N LYS A 261 -0.63 26.29 7.42
CA LYS A 261 -1.41 26.33 8.66
C LYS A 261 -1.33 25.04 9.47
N LEU A 262 -0.53 24.06 9.04
CA LEU A 262 -0.38 22.82 9.78
C LEU A 262 0.18 23.04 11.21
N PRO A 263 1.20 23.88 11.46
CA PRO A 263 1.67 24.14 12.82
C PRO A 263 0.56 24.70 13.73
N GLU A 264 -0.20 25.69 13.25
CA GLU A 264 -1.36 26.26 13.97
C GLU A 264 -2.43 25.20 14.26
N ALA A 265 -2.64 24.27 13.33
CA ALA A 265 -3.59 23.18 13.51
C ALA A 265 -3.16 22.15 14.56
N LEU A 266 -1.87 21.81 14.59
CA LEU A 266 -1.31 20.91 15.60
C LEU A 266 -1.34 21.55 17.00
N ASP A 267 -1.22 22.87 17.11
CA ASP A 267 -1.39 23.59 18.37
C ASP A 267 -2.83 23.51 18.88
N LYS A 268 -3.82 23.76 18.01
CA LYS A 268 -5.23 23.57 18.39
C LYS A 268 -5.54 22.12 18.76
N LEU A 269 -4.92 21.14 18.08
CA LEU A 269 -5.07 19.73 18.44
C LEU A 269 -4.65 19.45 19.89
N LEU A 270 -3.55 20.02 20.36
CA LEU A 270 -3.15 19.87 21.77
C LEU A 270 -4.15 20.50 22.73
N VAL A 271 -4.70 21.66 22.40
CA VAL A 271 -5.75 22.32 23.19
C VAL A 271 -6.99 21.43 23.28
N ASP A 272 -7.44 20.90 22.13
CA ASP A 272 -8.56 19.98 22.01
C ASP A 272 -8.35 18.65 22.74
N LEU A 273 -7.09 18.27 22.95
CA LEU A 273 -6.67 17.11 23.72
C LEU A 273 -6.42 17.44 25.21
N GLU A 274 -6.68 18.69 25.64
CA GLU A 274 -6.42 19.22 26.99
C GLU A 274 -4.93 19.19 27.41
N LEU A 275 -4.03 19.02 26.44
CA LEU A 275 -2.58 18.87 26.65
C LEU A 275 -1.80 20.18 26.66
N ASP A 276 -2.38 21.27 26.15
CA ASP A 276 -1.78 22.62 26.20
C ASP A 276 -1.86 23.26 27.60
N SER A 277 -2.46 22.54 28.55
CA SER A 277 -2.65 22.99 29.92
C SER A 277 -1.32 23.20 30.66
N ILE A 278 -0.20 22.58 30.30
CA ILE A 278 1.09 22.85 30.99
C ILE A 278 1.49 24.33 30.85
N THR A 279 1.41 24.90 29.65
CA THR A 279 1.73 26.32 29.42
C THR A 279 0.73 27.23 30.13
N ASN A 280 -0.57 26.89 30.05
CA ASN A 280 -1.67 27.67 30.63
C ASN A 280 -1.72 27.60 32.17
N ILE A 281 -1.28 26.48 32.76
CA ILE A 281 -1.17 26.28 34.21
C ILE A 281 -0.24 27.34 34.82
N PHE A 282 0.81 27.75 34.09
CA PHE A 282 1.79 28.70 34.59
C PHE A 282 1.62 30.14 34.07
N SER A 283 0.85 30.35 32.98
CA SER A 283 0.57 31.71 32.47
C SER A 283 -0.43 32.50 33.34
N ASP A 284 -1.29 31.82 34.11
CA ASP A 284 -2.26 32.43 35.05
C ASP A 284 -1.61 33.02 36.32
N ILE A 285 -0.28 32.96 36.40
CA ILE A 285 0.52 33.45 37.52
C ILE A 285 0.78 34.95 37.31
N ASP A 286 -0.02 35.80 37.97
CA ASP A 286 0.33 37.21 38.16
C ASP A 286 1.51 37.31 39.14
N PHE A 287 2.71 37.49 38.58
CA PHE A 287 3.98 37.51 39.31
C PHE A 287 4.11 38.67 40.31
N LYS A 288 3.32 39.75 40.15
CA LYS A 288 3.35 40.89 41.08
C LYS A 288 2.45 40.69 42.29
N ASN A 289 1.44 39.82 42.19
CA ASN A 289 0.43 39.58 43.24
C ASN A 289 0.27 38.09 43.58
N PHE A 290 1.37 37.34 43.55
CA PHE A 290 1.34 35.90 43.68
C PHE A 290 0.79 35.43 45.05
N LYS A 291 -0.33 34.70 45.03
CA LYS A 291 -0.91 34.05 46.22
C LYS A 291 -0.53 32.58 46.27
N ALA A 292 -0.08 32.10 47.42
CA ALA A 292 0.36 30.71 47.59
C ALA A 292 -0.74 29.65 47.34
N GLU A 293 -2.02 30.01 47.45
CA GLU A 293 -3.15 29.12 47.13
C GLU A 293 -3.14 28.67 45.65
N LYS A 294 -2.64 29.53 44.74
CA LYS A 294 -2.46 29.19 43.31
C LYS A 294 -1.47 28.03 43.09
N ILE A 295 -0.52 27.82 43.99
CA ILE A 295 0.46 26.70 43.91
C ILE A 295 -0.27 25.35 44.01
N SER A 296 -1.23 25.23 44.92
CA SER A 296 -1.99 23.98 45.11
C SER A 296 -2.88 23.68 43.89
N GLU A 297 -3.46 24.71 43.29
CA GLU A 297 -4.23 24.58 42.05
C GLU A 297 -3.35 24.14 40.87
N ILE A 298 -2.15 24.72 40.75
CA ILE A 298 -1.14 24.33 39.75
C ILE A 298 -0.79 22.84 39.86
N PHE A 299 -0.43 22.36 41.07
CA PHE A 299 -0.09 20.94 41.26
C PHE A 299 -1.28 20.01 41.00
N SER A 300 -2.51 20.43 41.34
CA SER A 300 -3.73 19.67 41.03
C SER A 300 -3.97 19.56 39.52
N LYS A 301 -3.80 20.67 38.78
CA LYS A 301 -3.88 20.68 37.31
C LYS A 301 -2.81 19.79 36.68
N ILE A 302 -1.56 19.84 37.16
CA ILE A 302 -0.47 18.95 36.71
C ILE A 302 -0.80 17.48 36.99
N LYS A 303 -1.30 17.15 38.18
CA LYS A 303 -1.69 15.77 38.53
C LYS A 303 -2.78 15.24 37.61
N ASN A 304 -3.76 16.07 37.26
CA ASN A 304 -4.87 15.66 36.41
C ASN A 304 -4.46 15.38 34.95
N LEU A 305 -3.35 15.94 34.48
CA LEU A 305 -2.82 15.65 33.14
C LEU A 305 -2.40 14.19 32.95
N PHE A 306 -1.96 13.53 34.02
CA PHE A 306 -1.40 12.18 33.96
C PHE A 306 -2.38 11.09 34.45
N ASN A 307 -3.68 11.40 34.49
CA ASN A 307 -4.68 10.41 34.92
C ASN A 307 -5.02 9.42 33.78
N ASN A 308 -5.41 8.18 34.13
CA ASN A 308 -5.75 7.12 33.15
C ASN A 308 -6.94 7.47 32.23
N GLY A 309 -7.87 8.29 32.70
CA GLY A 309 -9.00 8.77 31.90
C GLY A 309 -8.56 9.68 30.75
N THR A 310 -7.61 10.58 31.01
CA THR A 310 -6.98 11.45 30.02
C THR A 310 -6.30 10.62 28.94
N PHE A 311 -5.46 9.63 29.30
CA PHE A 311 -4.81 8.76 28.32
C PHE A 311 -5.79 7.97 27.44
N THR A 312 -6.90 7.52 28.00
CA THR A 312 -7.94 6.81 27.23
C THR A 312 -8.63 7.74 26.24
N LYS A 313 -8.99 8.96 26.66
CA LYS A 313 -9.54 10.01 25.79
C LYS A 313 -8.57 10.39 24.67
N LEU A 314 -7.28 10.57 24.99
CA LEU A 314 -6.23 10.86 24.01
C LEU A 314 -6.15 9.78 22.94
N LYS A 315 -6.13 8.50 23.34
CA LYS A 315 -6.09 7.37 22.39
C LYS A 315 -7.31 7.37 21.46
N GLN A 316 -8.50 7.58 22.01
CA GLN A 316 -9.74 7.57 21.22
C GLN A 316 -9.78 8.73 20.22
N LYS A 317 -9.47 9.96 20.67
CA LYS A 317 -9.46 11.15 19.82
C LYS A 317 -8.35 11.11 18.76
N SER A 318 -7.19 10.53 19.09
CA SER A 318 -6.11 10.30 18.12
C SER A 318 -6.54 9.36 16.98
N LEU A 319 -7.25 8.27 17.31
CA LEU A 319 -7.76 7.32 16.32
C LEU A 319 -8.85 7.95 15.43
N GLU A 320 -9.74 8.76 16.04
CA GLU A 320 -10.77 9.49 15.30
C GLU A 320 -10.15 10.45 14.29
N ILE A 321 -9.16 11.24 14.72
CA ILE A 321 -8.48 12.22 13.87
C ILE A 321 -7.68 11.51 12.79
N LEU A 322 -6.96 10.43 13.12
CA LEU A 322 -6.24 9.63 12.13
C LEU A 322 -7.16 9.16 10.99
N ASN A 323 -8.34 8.65 11.32
CA ASN A 323 -9.32 8.21 10.33
C ASN A 323 -9.82 9.39 9.47
N LYS A 324 -10.04 10.57 10.06
CA LYS A 324 -10.48 11.79 9.35
C LYS A 324 -9.41 12.36 8.43
N ILE A 325 -8.14 12.40 8.85
CA ILE A 325 -7.05 12.98 8.06
C ILE A 325 -6.57 12.04 6.95
N THR A 326 -6.78 10.72 7.05
CA THR A 326 -6.21 9.72 6.12
C THR A 326 -6.49 10.02 4.64
N PRO A 327 -7.73 10.35 4.21
CA PRO A 327 -8.01 10.66 2.79
C PRO A 327 -7.31 11.94 2.30
N HIS A 328 -7.17 12.94 3.18
CA HIS A 328 -6.49 14.20 2.88
C HIS A 328 -4.96 14.02 2.87
N LEU A 329 -4.44 13.15 3.72
CA LEU A 329 -3.01 12.80 3.77
C LEU A 329 -2.63 12.08 2.48
N ALA A 330 -3.48 11.15 2.05
CA ALA A 330 -3.32 10.49 0.77
C ALA A 330 -3.28 11.51 -0.39
N THR A 331 -4.23 12.46 -0.42
CA THR A 331 -4.27 13.54 -1.43
C THR A 331 -2.95 14.33 -1.46
N TYR A 332 -2.43 14.71 -0.29
CA TYR A 332 -1.13 15.39 -0.17
C TYR A 332 0.02 14.52 -0.71
N LEU A 333 0.11 13.25 -0.28
CA LEU A 333 1.18 12.34 -0.71
C LEU A 333 1.15 12.08 -2.22
N TYR A 334 -0.05 11.96 -2.81
CA TYR A 334 -0.18 11.84 -4.27
C TYR A 334 0.30 13.09 -4.98
N SER A 335 -0.05 14.27 -4.47
CA SER A 335 0.40 15.54 -5.04
C SER A 335 1.92 15.64 -5.04
N GLU A 336 2.54 15.31 -3.92
CA GLU A 336 3.97 15.42 -3.71
C GLU A 336 4.74 14.43 -4.60
N LEU A 337 4.27 13.17 -4.68
CA LEU A 337 4.84 12.16 -5.57
C LEU A 337 4.66 12.52 -7.04
N PHE A 338 3.47 13.00 -7.42
CA PHE A 338 3.18 13.38 -8.80
C PHE A 338 4.09 14.52 -9.27
N PHE A 339 4.18 15.62 -8.52
CA PHE A 339 5.07 16.73 -8.88
C PHE A 339 6.55 16.34 -8.82
N GLY A 340 6.94 15.49 -7.87
CA GLY A 340 8.29 14.95 -7.81
C GLY A 340 8.65 14.12 -9.02
N LEU A 341 7.77 13.22 -9.45
CA LEU A 341 7.99 12.41 -10.66
C LEU A 341 7.95 13.25 -11.94
N TYR A 342 7.10 14.28 -12.00
CA TYR A 342 7.10 15.25 -13.09
C TYR A 342 8.43 16.00 -13.18
N TYR A 343 9.00 16.42 -12.04
CA TYR A 343 10.32 17.04 -11.98
C TYR A 343 11.45 16.11 -12.44
N VAL A 344 11.36 14.80 -12.14
CA VAL A 344 12.31 13.80 -12.66
C VAL A 344 12.14 13.58 -14.16
N ALA A 345 10.89 13.48 -14.64
CA ALA A 345 10.57 13.29 -16.05
C ALA A 345 11.06 14.47 -16.91
N ASN A 346 11.00 15.70 -16.39
CA ASN A 346 11.44 16.92 -17.08
C ASN A 346 12.82 17.36 -16.59
N SER A 347 13.87 16.72 -17.11
CA SER A 347 15.27 17.00 -16.75
C SER A 347 15.75 18.41 -17.08
N ASP A 348 15.02 19.13 -17.93
CA ASP A 348 15.32 20.54 -18.27
C ASP A 348 15.08 21.49 -17.08
N LEU A 349 14.23 21.09 -16.13
CA LEU A 349 14.08 21.78 -14.85
C LEU A 349 15.30 21.50 -13.99
N LYS A 350 16.17 22.50 -13.82
CA LYS A 350 17.45 22.34 -13.11
C LYS A 350 17.26 22.30 -11.60
N ASN A 351 16.30 23.07 -11.07
CA ASN A 351 16.00 23.14 -9.65
C ASN A 351 14.51 22.85 -9.37
N PRO A 352 14.16 22.28 -8.20
CA PRO A 352 12.76 22.11 -7.80
C PRO A 352 11.95 23.41 -7.80
N GLU A 353 12.60 24.53 -7.50
CA GLU A 353 11.98 25.87 -7.47
C GLU A 353 11.42 26.30 -8.84
N ASP A 354 12.04 25.82 -9.92
CA ASP A 354 11.58 26.10 -11.30
C ASP A 354 10.19 25.51 -11.53
N LEU A 355 9.89 24.34 -10.96
CA LEU A 355 8.56 23.72 -10.99
C LEU A 355 7.61 24.40 -10.01
N LEU A 356 8.06 24.72 -8.80
CA LEU A 356 7.23 25.28 -7.73
C LEU A 356 6.55 26.60 -8.13
N LYS A 357 7.20 27.40 -8.97
CA LYS A 357 6.69 28.69 -9.49
C LYS A 357 5.75 28.55 -10.68
N GLN A 358 5.68 27.38 -11.32
CA GLN A 358 4.78 27.18 -12.46
C GLN A 358 3.34 27.16 -11.98
N LYS A 359 2.46 27.79 -12.76
CA LYS A 359 1.02 27.63 -12.57
C LYS A 359 0.63 26.20 -12.92
N VAL A 360 -0.31 25.67 -12.16
CA VAL A 360 -0.98 24.42 -12.48
C VAL A 360 -1.77 24.66 -13.77
N ASP A 361 -1.18 24.27 -14.90
CA ASP A 361 -1.80 24.26 -16.22
C ASP A 361 -2.98 23.26 -16.25
N ASP A 362 -4.14 23.75 -16.69
CA ASP A 362 -5.38 22.99 -16.87
C ASP A 362 -5.25 21.86 -17.90
N SER A 363 -4.17 21.76 -18.67
CA SER A 363 -3.92 20.68 -19.65
C SER A 363 -2.94 19.61 -19.14
N VAL A 364 -1.84 20.03 -18.49
CA VAL A 364 -0.76 19.14 -18.00
C VAL A 364 -1.10 18.52 -16.64
N PHE A 365 -1.84 19.26 -15.80
CA PHE A 365 -2.18 18.84 -14.43
C PHE A 365 -3.66 18.57 -14.24
N ILE A 366 -4.45 18.51 -15.32
CA ILE A 366 -5.88 18.18 -15.29
C ILE A 366 -6.17 16.81 -14.67
N ALA A 367 -5.23 15.87 -14.83
CA ALA A 367 -5.33 14.57 -14.19
C ALA A 367 -5.34 14.75 -12.67
N PHE A 368 -4.49 15.64 -12.15
CA PHE A 368 -4.32 15.87 -10.74
C PHE A 368 -5.55 16.54 -10.08
N THR A 369 -6.25 17.47 -10.75
CA THR A 369 -7.53 18.04 -10.27
C THR A 369 -8.65 17.01 -10.14
N LYS A 370 -8.57 15.89 -10.89
CA LYS A 370 -9.58 14.82 -10.92
C LYS A 370 -9.18 13.57 -10.12
N ASN A 371 -8.16 13.65 -9.26
CA ASN A 371 -7.57 12.49 -8.56
C ASN A 371 -7.08 11.38 -9.51
N LYS A 372 -6.72 11.76 -10.74
CA LYS A 372 -6.15 10.90 -11.76
C LYS A 372 -4.64 11.01 -11.79
N LEU A 373 -4.04 9.89 -12.08
CA LEU A 373 -2.63 9.74 -12.36
C LEU A 373 -2.41 9.83 -13.86
N ASP A 374 -1.70 10.86 -14.33
CA ASP A 374 -1.21 10.90 -15.70
C ASP A 374 -0.18 9.78 -15.87
N LEU A 375 -0.57 8.72 -16.58
CA LEU A 375 0.26 7.54 -16.74
C LEU A 375 1.55 7.84 -17.52
N ASN A 376 1.57 8.85 -18.38
CA ASN A 376 2.78 9.22 -19.11
C ASN A 376 3.82 9.82 -18.13
N VAL A 377 3.41 10.79 -17.33
CA VAL A 377 4.30 11.45 -16.35
C VAL A 377 4.82 10.47 -15.31
N LEU A 378 3.94 9.58 -14.81
CA LEU A 378 4.29 8.66 -13.74
C LEU A 378 5.14 7.51 -14.23
N VAL A 379 4.80 6.90 -15.37
CA VAL A 379 5.59 5.79 -15.92
C VAL A 379 6.96 6.33 -16.33
N ASP A 380 7.05 7.48 -16.98
CA ASP A 380 8.35 8.06 -17.36
C ASP A 380 9.21 8.45 -16.15
N GLY A 381 8.62 9.13 -15.16
CA GLY A 381 9.30 9.49 -13.92
C GLY A 381 9.76 8.25 -13.13
N LEU A 382 8.89 7.24 -12.98
CA LEU A 382 9.23 5.99 -12.28
C LEU A 382 10.32 5.21 -12.99
N VAL A 383 10.27 5.12 -14.32
CA VAL A 383 11.33 4.48 -15.13
C VAL A 383 12.68 5.14 -14.84
N LYS A 384 12.75 6.47 -14.87
CA LYS A 384 13.99 7.21 -14.59
C LYS A 384 14.50 6.96 -13.17
N VAL A 385 13.62 7.09 -12.17
CA VAL A 385 13.94 6.82 -10.75
C VAL A 385 14.48 5.41 -10.54
N LEU A 386 13.86 4.40 -11.18
CA LEU A 386 14.29 3.01 -11.07
C LEU A 386 15.63 2.79 -11.79
N LYS A 387 15.85 3.42 -12.95
CA LYS A 387 17.06 3.21 -13.76
C LYS A 387 18.34 3.55 -13.03
N ASN A 388 18.42 4.74 -12.43
CA ASN A 388 19.68 5.23 -11.87
C ASN A 388 19.51 6.09 -10.62
N LYS A 389 20.57 6.13 -9.82
CA LYS A 389 20.60 6.85 -8.53
C LYS A 389 20.45 8.36 -8.70
N LYS A 390 20.95 8.95 -9.79
CA LYS A 390 20.89 10.41 -10.04
C LYS A 390 19.45 10.89 -10.21
N ASP A 391 18.63 10.14 -10.95
CA ASP A 391 17.22 10.48 -11.12
C ASP A 391 16.40 10.21 -9.85
N PHE A 392 16.77 9.18 -9.07
CA PHE A 392 16.24 9.00 -7.73
C PHE A 392 16.63 10.14 -6.78
N GLU A 393 17.87 10.64 -6.85
CA GLU A 393 18.35 11.80 -6.10
C GLU A 393 17.55 13.07 -6.46
N ARG A 394 17.20 13.27 -7.73
CA ARG A 394 16.28 14.36 -8.13
C ARG A 394 14.91 14.25 -7.45
N LEU A 395 14.34 13.04 -7.37
CA LEU A 395 13.10 12.81 -6.63
C LEU A 395 13.29 13.08 -5.13
N TYR A 396 14.39 12.60 -4.55
CA TYR A 396 14.74 12.81 -3.16
C TYR A 396 14.87 14.30 -2.82
N ASP A 397 15.59 15.06 -3.65
CA ASP A 397 15.78 16.50 -3.48
C ASP A 397 14.46 17.25 -3.59
N PHE A 398 13.58 16.84 -4.51
CA PHE A 398 12.23 17.38 -4.56
C PHE A 398 11.45 17.11 -3.27
N ILE A 399 11.50 15.89 -2.72
CA ILE A 399 10.75 15.53 -1.52
C ILE A 399 11.32 16.18 -0.24
N PHE A 400 12.65 16.25 -0.09
CA PHE A 400 13.29 16.62 1.19
C PHE A 400 14.05 17.94 1.17
N LYS A 401 14.44 18.47 0.01
CA LYS A 401 15.32 19.66 -0.07
C LYS A 401 14.70 20.88 -0.75
N ARG A 402 13.51 20.76 -1.36
CA ARG A 402 12.85 21.87 -2.08
C ARG A 402 12.42 23.06 -1.21
N PHE A 403 12.52 22.95 0.12
CA PHE A 403 11.98 23.94 1.06
C PHE A 403 13.05 24.94 1.51
N ASP A 404 12.59 26.07 2.02
CA ASP A 404 13.46 27.09 2.61
C ASP A 404 14.19 26.52 3.83
N GLN A 405 15.51 26.40 3.71
CA GLN A 405 16.36 25.85 4.75
C GLN A 405 16.26 26.64 6.06
N ASN A 406 16.03 27.97 6.01
CA ASN A 406 15.87 28.80 7.21
C ASN A 406 14.59 28.49 7.98
N LYS A 407 13.56 27.99 7.30
CA LYS A 407 12.32 27.53 7.95
C LYS A 407 12.47 26.13 8.52
N ILE A 408 13.33 25.29 7.95
CA ILE A 408 13.60 23.93 8.46
C ILE A 408 14.52 23.98 9.69
N PHE A 409 15.64 24.68 9.57
CA PHE A 409 16.64 24.81 10.63
C PHE A 409 16.35 26.09 11.41
N ASN A 410 15.32 26.02 12.26
CA ASN A 410 14.97 27.11 13.17
C ASN A 410 16.21 27.64 13.90
N ASN A 411 16.33 28.97 14.00
CA ASN A 411 17.34 29.63 14.81
C ASN A 411 16.69 30.20 16.07
N ILE A 412 17.50 30.66 17.03
CA ILE A 412 17.00 31.18 18.32
C ILE A 412 15.98 32.32 18.14
N ASN A 413 16.06 33.09 17.04
CA ASN A 413 15.13 34.18 16.74
C ASN A 413 13.82 33.70 16.07
N THR A 414 13.80 32.49 15.49
CA THR A 414 12.62 31.89 14.85
C THR A 414 12.00 30.73 15.67
N LEU A 415 12.69 30.28 16.72
CA LEU A 415 12.23 29.32 17.74
C LEU A 415 11.08 29.94 18.56
N GLY A 416 9.88 29.98 17.96
CA GLY A 416 8.68 30.56 18.55
C GLY A 416 7.61 30.96 17.54
N THR A 417 7.97 31.14 16.26
CA THR A 417 7.03 31.51 15.21
C THR A 417 6.42 30.26 14.55
N ASP A 418 5.09 30.23 14.38
CA ASP A 418 4.36 29.19 13.64
C ASP A 418 4.51 29.34 12.13
N THR A 419 5.75 29.41 11.66
CA THR A 419 6.04 29.47 10.23
C THR A 419 6.06 28.06 9.67
N GLY A 420 4.98 27.67 8.99
CA GLY A 420 4.96 26.45 8.20
C GLY A 420 6.03 26.47 7.09
N THR A 421 6.65 25.31 6.91
CA THR A 421 7.71 25.03 5.94
C THR A 421 7.15 24.65 4.58
N GLY A 422 5.86 24.27 4.50
CA GLY A 422 5.24 23.67 3.32
C GLY A 422 5.58 22.19 3.17
N SER A 423 6.05 21.54 4.24
CA SER A 423 6.43 20.13 4.29
C SER A 423 5.85 19.46 5.53
N LEU A 424 4.89 18.57 5.32
CA LEU A 424 4.26 17.80 6.42
C LEU A 424 5.26 17.26 7.44
N LEU A 425 6.39 16.74 6.95
CA LEU A 425 7.40 16.09 7.78
C LEU A 425 8.25 17.10 8.56
N TYR A 426 8.73 18.17 7.92
CA TYR A 426 9.49 19.20 8.64
C TYR A 426 8.61 20.03 9.58
N ASP A 427 7.35 20.27 9.23
CA ASP A 427 6.39 20.96 10.09
C ASP A 427 6.13 20.17 11.37
N LEU A 428 5.96 18.85 11.27
CA LEU A 428 5.81 17.99 12.44
C LEU A 428 7.07 18.00 13.31
N ILE A 429 8.26 17.91 12.70
CA ILE A 429 9.54 17.95 13.42
C ILE A 429 9.72 19.30 14.12
N ASN A 430 9.51 20.40 13.41
CA ASN A 430 9.64 21.77 13.95
C ASN A 430 8.62 22.04 15.05
N TRP A 431 7.40 21.54 14.89
CA TRP A 431 6.37 21.64 15.91
C TRP A 431 6.78 20.90 17.20
N LEU A 432 7.30 19.67 17.08
CA LEU A 432 7.82 18.92 18.24
C LEU A 432 9.03 19.63 18.89
N GLU A 433 9.95 20.15 18.09
CA GLU A 433 11.10 20.94 18.53
C GLU A 433 10.64 22.18 19.31
N LYS A 434 9.67 22.95 18.78
CA LYS A 434 9.04 24.10 19.46
C LYS A 434 8.43 23.71 20.80
N LYS A 435 7.70 22.59 20.87
CA LYS A 435 7.06 22.17 22.13
C LYS A 435 8.08 21.79 23.19
N LEU A 436 9.15 21.09 22.83
CA LEU A 436 10.24 20.79 23.77
C LEU A 436 10.99 22.07 24.19
N TYR A 437 11.24 22.98 23.25
CA TYR A 437 11.81 24.30 23.55
C TYR A 437 10.93 25.10 24.53
N ASN A 438 9.61 25.14 24.32
CA ASN A 438 8.70 25.84 25.22
C ASN A 438 8.73 25.26 26.63
N VAL A 439 8.75 23.92 26.76
CA VAL A 439 8.87 23.25 28.08
C VAL A 439 10.19 23.64 28.76
N SER A 440 11.29 23.61 28.01
CA SER A 440 12.60 24.07 28.50
C SER A 440 12.58 25.55 28.93
N ASN A 441 12.05 26.43 28.10
CA ASN A 441 12.04 27.87 28.37
C ASN A 441 11.15 28.20 29.58
N THR A 442 9.99 27.55 29.70
CA THR A 442 9.14 27.64 30.89
C THR A 442 9.90 27.15 32.12
N LEU A 443 10.60 26.02 32.03
CA LEU A 443 11.40 25.49 33.13
C LEU A 443 12.56 26.44 33.51
N SER A 444 13.27 26.99 32.54
CA SER A 444 14.33 27.99 32.73
C SER A 444 13.80 29.25 33.44
N THR A 445 12.61 29.72 33.05
CA THR A 445 11.94 30.84 33.71
C THR A 445 11.58 30.51 35.16
N ILE A 446 11.05 29.31 35.41
CA ILE A 446 10.72 28.82 36.77
C ILE A 446 11.99 28.71 37.62
N ILE A 447 13.08 28.16 37.07
CA ILE A 447 14.38 28.06 37.74
C ILE A 447 14.87 29.45 38.14
N ARG A 448 14.91 30.40 37.20
CA ARG A 448 15.35 31.77 37.45
C ARG A 448 14.47 32.47 38.50
N PHE A 449 13.16 32.26 38.45
CA PHE A 449 12.25 32.76 39.48
C PHE A 449 12.59 32.17 40.84
N ALA A 450 12.77 30.84 40.93
CA ALA A 450 13.10 30.18 42.18
C ALA A 450 14.43 30.71 42.74
N GLU A 451 15.43 30.95 41.90
CA GLU A 451 16.71 31.56 42.31
C GLU A 451 16.55 32.99 42.82
N LEU A 452 15.76 33.83 42.12
CA LEU A 452 15.50 35.20 42.56
C LEU A 452 14.70 35.24 43.87
N ALA A 453 13.66 34.41 43.97
CA ALA A 453 12.84 34.26 45.17
C ALA A 453 13.65 33.77 46.38
N LEU A 454 14.68 32.94 46.13
CA LEU A 454 15.61 32.50 47.16
C LEU A 454 16.68 33.52 47.52
N ASN A 455 16.85 34.60 46.78
CA ASN A 455 17.79 35.67 47.13
C ASN A 455 17.09 36.90 47.75
N ASP A 456 15.75 36.94 47.74
CA ASP A 456 14.95 38.01 48.35
C ASP A 456 14.61 37.70 49.82
N ALA A 457 15.02 38.58 50.73
CA ALA A 457 14.85 38.39 52.17
C ALA A 457 13.37 38.38 52.62
N ASN A 458 12.49 39.16 51.98
CA ASN A 458 11.07 39.25 52.34
C ASN A 458 10.30 38.01 51.86
N ILE A 459 10.63 37.52 50.66
CA ILE A 459 10.06 36.27 50.13
C ILE A 459 10.53 35.09 50.97
N GLN A 460 11.83 35.00 51.28
CA GLN A 460 12.36 33.97 52.18
C GLN A 460 11.65 33.99 53.54
N LYS A 461 11.48 35.17 54.15
CA LYS A 461 10.77 35.31 55.43
C LYS A 461 9.34 34.77 55.33
N THR A 462 8.61 35.17 54.29
CA THR A 462 7.24 34.70 54.03
C THR A 462 7.16 33.18 53.84
N ILE A 463 8.10 32.60 53.08
CA ILE A 463 8.17 31.15 52.86
C ILE A 463 8.49 30.44 54.19
N LYS A 464 9.45 30.95 54.97
CA LYS A 464 9.80 30.41 56.29
C LYS A 464 8.58 30.40 57.22
N GLU A 465 7.85 31.51 57.32
CA GLU A 465 6.63 31.62 58.13
C GLU A 465 5.52 30.66 57.67
N LYS A 466 5.33 30.50 56.35
CA LYS A 466 4.35 29.54 55.82
C LYS A 466 4.74 28.09 56.05
N ILE A 467 6.02 27.74 55.92
CA ILE A 467 6.53 26.40 56.23
C ILE A 467 6.30 26.11 57.71
N ILE A 468 6.64 27.05 58.60
CA ILE A 468 6.37 26.93 60.04
C ILE A 468 4.87 26.68 60.28
N THR A 469 4.01 27.54 59.74
CA THR A 469 2.55 27.47 59.95
C THR A 469 1.96 26.17 59.40
N PHE A 470 2.39 25.75 58.21
CA PHE A 470 1.95 24.51 57.56
C PHE A 470 2.34 23.29 58.39
N ILE A 471 3.60 23.21 58.82
CA ILE A 471 4.10 22.09 59.62
C ILE A 471 3.38 22.07 60.97
N GLN A 472 3.27 23.19 61.67
CA GLN A 472 2.53 23.29 62.93
C GLN A 472 1.07 22.83 62.78
N GLY A 473 0.41 23.18 61.67
CA GLY A 473 -0.96 22.75 61.37
C GLY A 473 -1.12 21.28 61.00
N LYS A 474 -0.02 20.57 60.71
CA LYS A 474 0.01 19.14 60.37
C LYS A 474 0.59 18.25 61.47
N LEU A 475 1.22 18.83 62.49
CA LEU A 475 1.74 18.08 63.62
C LEU A 475 0.59 17.62 64.54
N PRO A 476 0.59 16.35 65.00
CA PRO A 476 -0.46 15.81 65.83
C PRO A 476 -0.47 16.46 67.22
N LYS A 477 -1.65 16.55 67.84
CA LYS A 477 -1.76 16.99 69.25
C LYS A 477 -1.19 15.91 70.16
N VAL A 478 -0.20 16.27 70.98
CA VAL A 478 0.48 15.34 71.91
C VAL A 478 0.12 15.72 73.35
N SER A 479 -0.33 14.76 74.15
CA SER A 479 -0.67 14.99 75.57
C SER A 479 0.60 15.24 76.39
N GLY A 480 0.72 16.40 77.05
CA GLY A 480 1.82 16.73 77.96
C GLY A 480 3.13 17.21 77.30
N GLY A 481 3.12 17.49 75.99
CA GLY A 481 4.27 18.02 75.25
C GLY A 481 3.88 19.14 74.27
N SER A 482 4.88 19.89 73.80
CA SER A 482 4.70 20.96 72.81
C SER A 482 5.64 20.79 71.63
N TRP A 483 5.11 21.05 70.44
CA TRP A 483 5.91 21.15 69.22
C TRP A 483 6.52 22.54 69.12
N THR A 484 7.82 22.61 68.84
CA THR A 484 8.52 23.83 68.45
C THR A 484 8.90 23.69 66.99
N VAL A 485 8.58 24.68 66.15
CA VAL A 485 8.92 24.71 64.73
C VAL A 485 9.50 26.08 64.42
N VAL A 486 10.80 26.15 64.15
CA VAL A 486 11.53 27.42 63.97
C VAL A 486 12.59 27.29 62.89
N PHE A 487 12.95 28.40 62.25
CA PHE A 487 14.14 28.47 61.38
C PHE A 487 15.33 29.04 62.15
N LYS A 488 16.48 28.40 62.03
CA LYS A 488 17.79 28.92 62.45
C LYS A 488 18.29 29.97 61.44
N ASP A 489 19.23 30.80 61.88
CA ASP A 489 19.79 31.90 61.08
C ASP A 489 20.50 31.41 59.81
N ASP A 490 21.05 30.19 59.86
CA ASP A 490 21.69 29.51 58.73
C ASP A 490 20.71 28.97 57.66
N GLY A 491 19.40 29.06 57.91
CA GLY A 491 18.36 28.58 57.01
C GLY A 491 17.88 27.15 57.29
N THR A 492 18.36 26.51 58.36
CA THR A 492 17.91 25.20 58.82
C THR A 492 16.55 25.31 59.52
N LEU A 493 15.58 24.50 59.11
CA LEU A 493 14.32 24.32 59.83
C LEU A 493 14.52 23.31 60.95
N GLU A 494 14.27 23.73 62.18
CA GLU A 494 14.27 22.87 63.36
C GLU A 494 12.82 22.59 63.80
N VAL A 495 12.45 21.31 63.91
CA VAL A 495 11.19 20.84 64.50
C VAL A 495 11.51 19.97 65.70
N LEU A 496 11.07 20.38 66.89
CA LEU A 496 11.28 19.66 68.14
C LEU A 496 9.94 19.28 68.76
N LEU A 497 9.86 18.08 69.33
CA LEU A 497 8.85 17.76 70.33
C LEU A 497 9.52 17.84 71.70
N ARG A 498 8.98 18.65 72.62
CA ARG A 498 9.48 18.79 74.00
C ARG A 498 8.42 18.34 75.00
N PHE A 499 8.82 17.58 76.01
CA PHE A 499 8.01 17.32 77.21
C PHE A 499 8.57 18.12 78.40
N ILE A 500 7.73 18.41 79.40
CA ILE A 500 8.16 19.11 80.63
C ILE A 500 9.27 18.29 81.32
N LEU A 501 10.44 18.92 81.53
CA LEU A 501 11.77 18.38 81.90
C LEU A 501 12.60 17.68 80.78
N PHE A 502 13.53 18.46 80.20
CA PHE A 502 14.78 18.13 79.46
C PHE A 502 14.78 17.10 78.32
N ARG A 503 13.67 16.42 78.02
CA ARG A 503 13.66 15.36 76.99
C ARG A 503 13.12 15.85 75.65
N ILE A 504 13.90 15.64 74.59
CA ILE A 504 13.55 15.92 73.19
C ILE A 504 13.33 14.58 72.46
N PRO A 505 12.13 13.97 72.54
CA PRO A 505 11.84 12.70 71.87
C PRO A 505 11.80 12.78 70.34
N PHE A 506 11.73 13.98 69.77
CA PHE A 506 11.81 14.18 68.33
C PHE A 506 12.58 15.47 68.06
N GLN A 507 13.60 15.37 67.22
CA GLN A 507 14.32 16.51 66.66
C GLN A 507 14.48 16.28 65.17
N LEU A 508 14.08 17.26 64.37
CA LEU A 508 14.26 17.28 62.93
C LEU A 508 14.93 18.60 62.57
N ASP A 509 16.16 18.54 62.14
CA ASP A 509 16.87 19.62 61.49
C ASP A 509 16.87 19.36 59.98
N ILE A 510 16.24 20.22 59.20
CA ILE A 510 16.28 20.15 57.74
C ILE A 510 16.98 21.39 57.23
N ASN A 511 18.09 21.21 56.53
CA ASN A 511 18.75 22.31 55.85
C ASN A 511 17.95 22.69 54.59
N ILE A 512 17.01 23.62 54.72
CA ILE A 512 16.08 23.99 53.63
C ILE A 512 16.71 25.03 52.70
N PHE A 513 17.35 26.05 53.27
CA PHE A 513 17.90 27.21 52.55
C PHE A 513 19.44 27.26 52.61
N GLY A 514 20.06 28.15 51.84
CA GLY A 514 21.53 28.28 51.78
C GLY A 514 22.17 27.47 50.64
N LYS A 515 23.47 27.67 50.42
CA LYS A 515 24.20 27.12 49.25
C LYS A 515 24.18 25.60 49.17
N THR A 516 24.12 24.92 50.31
CA THR A 516 24.04 23.46 50.41
C THR A 516 22.67 22.97 50.88
N GLY A 517 21.66 23.85 50.93
CA GLY A 517 20.32 23.49 51.37
C GLY A 517 19.52 22.73 50.29
N LEU A 518 18.50 22.02 50.72
CA LEU A 518 17.63 21.18 49.88
C LEU A 518 17.07 21.93 48.66
N ILE A 519 16.59 23.16 48.83
CA ILE A 519 15.98 23.90 47.71
C ILE A 519 17.02 24.25 46.65
N ASN A 520 18.24 24.65 47.05
CA ASN A 520 19.30 24.99 46.10
C ASN A 520 19.78 23.75 45.32
N ASN A 521 19.90 22.61 45.99
CA ASN A 521 20.25 21.34 45.34
C ASN A 521 19.15 20.87 44.37
N LEU A 522 17.87 21.03 44.73
CA LEU A 522 16.75 20.74 43.82
C LEU A 522 16.76 21.66 42.58
N ILE A 523 17.06 22.94 42.76
CA ILE A 523 17.23 23.88 41.62
C ILE A 523 18.36 23.43 40.71
N ASN A 524 19.49 22.98 41.26
CA ASN A 524 20.60 22.47 40.45
C ASN A 524 20.22 21.19 39.67
N ILE A 525 19.43 20.28 40.25
CA ILE A 525 18.88 19.13 39.52
C ILE A 525 17.96 19.61 38.39
N LEU A 526 17.07 20.55 38.66
CA LEU A 526 16.17 21.11 37.64
C LEU A 526 16.95 21.79 36.52
N LYS A 527 18.06 22.47 36.82
CA LYS A 527 18.98 23.03 35.82
C LYS A 527 19.62 21.95 34.95
N SER A 528 20.18 20.89 35.53
CA SER A 528 20.78 19.82 34.73
C SER A 528 19.73 19.05 33.93
N PHE A 529 18.49 18.93 34.45
CA PHE A 529 17.36 18.41 33.69
C PHE A 529 17.03 19.33 32.51
N ASN A 530 16.94 20.65 32.74
CA ASN A 530 16.73 21.64 31.69
C ASN A 530 17.84 21.57 30.63
N ASN A 531 19.11 21.47 31.03
CA ASN A 531 20.25 21.32 30.12
C ASN A 531 20.16 20.03 29.30
N SER A 532 19.71 18.92 29.91
CA SER A 532 19.50 17.65 29.21
C SER A 532 18.37 17.76 28.19
N THR A 533 17.25 18.38 28.56
CA THR A 533 16.15 18.69 27.63
C THR A 533 16.61 19.62 26.50
N ASN A 534 17.46 20.60 26.82
CA ASN A 534 18.03 21.51 25.84
C ASN A 534 18.83 20.79 24.79
N TYR A 535 19.76 19.96 25.25
CA TYR A 535 20.56 19.14 24.37
C TYR A 535 19.71 18.23 23.47
N VAL A 536 18.66 17.60 24.02
CA VAL A 536 17.76 16.78 23.20
C VAL A 536 17.10 17.63 22.12
N PHE A 537 16.51 18.79 22.44
CA PHE A 537 15.84 19.57 21.40
C PHE A 537 16.85 20.12 20.37
N GLU A 538 18.04 20.57 20.78
CA GLU A 538 19.03 21.17 19.88
C GLU A 538 19.73 20.15 18.98
N GLU A 539 20.11 18.99 19.52
CA GLU A 539 20.98 18.05 18.80
C GLU A 539 20.19 16.89 18.18
N PHE A 540 19.12 16.39 18.79
CA PHE A 540 18.34 15.28 18.22
C PHE A 540 17.52 15.72 16.99
N PHE A 541 16.78 16.83 17.09
CA PHE A 541 15.99 17.31 15.95
C PHE A 541 16.89 17.78 14.82
N LYS A 542 18.00 18.43 15.14
CA LYS A 542 19.04 18.77 14.16
C LYS A 542 19.63 17.52 13.50
N TYR A 543 19.91 16.46 14.26
CA TYR A 543 20.36 15.18 13.71
C TYR A 543 19.35 14.59 12.72
N ILE A 544 18.06 14.57 13.06
CA ILE A 544 17.00 14.09 12.16
C ILE A 544 16.93 14.97 10.89
N LYS A 545 16.86 16.29 11.04
CA LYS A 545 16.76 17.23 9.92
C LYS A 545 17.96 17.11 8.99
N ASN A 546 19.16 17.04 9.53
CA ASN A 546 20.38 16.83 8.75
C ASN A 546 20.40 15.47 8.04
N THR A 547 19.90 14.41 8.67
CA THR A 547 19.78 13.09 8.04
C THR A 547 18.87 13.16 6.81
N LEU A 548 17.73 13.86 6.90
CA LEU A 548 16.79 14.06 5.79
C LEU A 548 17.35 15.00 4.73
N TYR A 549 18.07 16.05 5.14
CA TYR A 549 18.69 17.00 4.23
C TYR A 549 20.03 16.51 3.65
N LEU A 550 20.53 15.34 4.09
CA LEU A 550 21.85 14.78 3.78
C LEU A 550 23.03 15.67 4.20
N ASN A 551 22.86 16.47 5.25
CA ASN A 551 23.92 17.25 5.86
C ASN A 551 24.77 16.40 6.81
N ALA A 552 26.02 16.82 7.02
CA ALA A 552 26.90 16.19 8.01
C ALA A 552 26.34 16.37 9.43
N ASN A 553 26.36 15.28 10.21
CA ASN A 553 25.92 15.27 11.60
C ASN A 553 27.09 15.28 12.57
N LYS A 554 26.94 16.04 13.66
CA LYS A 554 27.78 15.85 14.84
C LYS A 554 27.43 14.51 15.49
N LYS A 555 28.42 13.89 16.15
CA LYS A 555 28.19 12.66 16.89
C LYS A 555 27.28 12.93 18.09
N PHE A 556 26.23 12.13 18.22
CA PHE A 556 25.28 12.23 19.33
C PHE A 556 25.94 11.76 20.64
N THR A 557 25.68 12.45 21.76
CA THR A 557 26.22 12.11 23.09
C THR A 557 25.12 12.13 24.15
N LEU A 558 25.30 11.35 25.23
CA LEU A 558 24.42 11.36 26.41
C LEU A 558 25.07 12.07 27.62
N SER A 559 26.18 12.79 27.41
CA SER A 559 26.92 13.49 28.47
C SER A 559 26.04 14.43 29.34
N PRO A 560 25.07 15.20 28.80
CA PRO A 560 24.18 16.01 29.64
C PRO A 560 23.35 15.21 30.65
N PHE A 561 22.99 13.96 30.31
CA PHE A 561 22.27 13.07 31.22
C PHE A 561 23.16 12.51 32.34
N VAL A 562 24.47 12.42 32.12
CA VAL A 562 25.45 12.03 33.14
C VAL A 562 25.44 13.05 34.29
N GLU A 563 25.47 14.34 33.95
CA GLU A 563 25.41 15.43 34.94
C GLU A 563 24.11 15.38 35.76
N LEU A 564 22.97 15.19 35.09
CA LEU A 564 21.67 15.03 35.75
C LEU A 564 21.68 13.87 36.75
N VAL A 565 22.13 12.68 36.32
CA VAL A 565 22.18 11.48 37.17
C VAL A 565 23.10 11.70 38.37
N ASN A 566 24.25 12.34 38.17
CA ASN A 566 25.18 12.66 39.25
C ASN A 566 24.58 13.64 40.26
N ASN A 567 23.90 14.70 39.80
CA ASN A 567 23.26 15.68 40.67
C ASN A 567 22.11 15.06 41.49
N VAL A 568 21.32 14.17 40.88
CA VAL A 568 20.30 13.39 41.60
C VAL A 568 20.93 12.48 42.66
N ASN A 569 22.00 11.76 42.31
CA ASN A 569 22.69 10.86 43.25
C ASN A 569 23.27 11.63 44.45
N ASN A 570 23.94 12.75 44.20
CA ASN A 570 24.52 13.60 45.24
C ASN A 570 23.45 14.15 46.18
N PHE A 571 22.32 14.64 45.64
CA PHE A 571 21.21 15.15 46.44
C PHE A 571 20.64 14.10 47.40
N LEU A 572 20.48 12.86 46.94
CA LEU A 572 19.89 11.80 47.76
C LEU A 572 20.85 11.26 48.84
N LYS A 573 22.16 11.30 48.59
CA LYS A 573 23.22 10.83 49.51
C LYS A 573 23.66 11.84 50.56
N ASP A 574 23.42 13.12 50.32
CA ASP A 574 23.94 14.19 51.16
C ASP A 574 23.34 14.13 52.58
N ASP A 575 24.23 13.89 53.55
CA ASP A 575 23.90 13.68 54.95
C ASP A 575 23.72 14.97 55.76
N LYS A 576 23.93 16.12 55.11
CA LYS A 576 23.76 17.46 55.69
C LYS A 576 22.39 18.07 55.41
N ASN A 577 21.61 17.44 54.53
CA ASN A 577 20.32 17.96 54.10
C ASN A 577 19.20 17.72 55.12
N VAL A 578 19.25 16.60 55.85
CA VAL A 578 18.22 16.20 56.81
C VAL A 578 18.89 15.47 57.97
N TYR A 579 18.68 15.94 59.19
CA TYR A 579 19.00 15.22 60.41
C TYR A 579 17.72 15.05 61.21
N LEU A 580 17.30 13.81 61.42
CA LEU A 580 16.12 13.47 62.22
C LEU A 580 16.50 12.47 63.29
N SER A 581 16.31 12.84 64.56
CA SER A 581 16.45 12.00 65.73
C SER A 581 15.07 11.73 66.34
N VAL A 582 14.67 10.46 66.37
CA VAL A 582 13.39 10.01 66.98
C VAL A 582 13.67 9.07 68.14
N ALA A 583 13.10 9.31 69.31
CA ALA A 583 13.27 8.42 70.45
C ALA A 583 12.64 7.03 70.20
N LYS A 584 13.44 5.97 70.38
CA LYS A 584 13.02 4.56 70.18
C LYS A 584 12.28 3.95 71.39
N GLY A 585 12.28 4.62 72.54
CA GLY A 585 11.78 4.08 73.82
C GLY A 585 12.21 4.96 74.99
N ILE A 586 12.56 4.41 76.16
CA ILE A 586 13.17 5.17 77.28
C ILE A 586 14.70 5.35 77.08
N ILE A 587 15.35 4.47 76.31
CA ILE A 587 16.79 4.50 76.00
C ILE A 587 16.99 4.44 74.48
N GLY A 588 17.76 5.38 73.92
CA GLY A 588 18.20 5.39 72.52
C GLY A 588 17.33 6.18 71.53
N ASN A 589 17.97 6.72 70.48
CA ASN A 589 17.34 7.46 69.39
C ASN A 589 17.62 6.78 68.04
N LEU A 590 16.66 6.84 67.12
CA LEU A 590 16.81 6.54 65.70
C LEU A 590 17.28 7.80 65.00
N GLU A 591 18.46 7.75 64.40
CA GLU A 591 18.98 8.84 63.59
C GLU A 591 18.77 8.56 62.10
N ILE A 592 18.29 9.57 61.39
CA ILE A 592 17.99 9.58 59.97
C ILE A 592 18.77 10.75 59.41
N ARG A 593 19.78 10.45 58.60
CA ARG A 593 20.76 11.46 58.15
C ARG A 593 20.66 11.76 56.66
N THR A 594 19.99 10.91 55.89
CA THR A 594 19.88 11.07 54.43
C THR A 594 18.43 10.94 53.96
N ILE A 595 18.15 11.42 52.75
CA ILE A 595 16.83 11.23 52.11
C ILE A 595 16.51 9.74 51.94
N TYR A 596 17.53 8.91 51.68
CA TYR A 596 17.37 7.45 51.63
C TYR A 596 16.87 6.87 52.96
N ASP A 597 17.44 7.29 54.09
CA ASP A 597 16.99 6.85 55.41
C ASP A 597 15.50 7.16 55.61
N PHE A 598 15.08 8.36 55.19
CA PHE A 598 13.67 8.78 55.26
C PHE A 598 12.75 7.93 54.38
N ILE A 599 13.13 7.67 53.12
CA ILE A 599 12.31 6.87 52.20
C ILE A 599 12.22 5.41 52.67
N THR A 600 13.24 4.86 53.35
CA THR A 600 13.23 3.49 53.89
C THR A 600 12.52 3.34 55.25
N LEU A 601 12.11 4.44 55.89
CA LEU A 601 11.37 4.42 57.16
C LEU A 601 10.18 3.45 57.22
N PRO A 602 9.37 3.29 56.16
CA PRO A 602 8.27 2.31 56.13
C PRO A 602 8.66 0.86 56.42
N TYR A 603 9.95 0.52 56.36
CA TYR A 603 10.48 -0.81 56.62
C TYR A 603 11.40 -0.86 57.86
N ASN A 604 11.58 0.27 58.56
CA ASN A 604 12.37 0.33 59.78
C ASN A 604 11.50 -0.05 61.00
N LYS A 605 11.78 -1.20 61.62
CA LYS A 605 11.02 -1.70 62.78
C LYS A 605 11.05 -0.73 63.97
N ASP A 606 12.21 -0.14 64.27
CA ASP A 606 12.36 0.79 65.39
C ASP A 606 11.52 2.06 65.23
N PHE A 607 11.32 2.52 63.99
CA PHE A 607 10.43 3.64 63.67
C PHE A 607 8.96 3.24 63.82
N LEU A 608 8.56 2.11 63.22
CA LEU A 608 7.17 1.62 63.25
C LEU A 608 6.72 1.22 64.68
N ASP A 609 7.64 0.77 65.53
CA ASP A 609 7.34 0.45 66.93
C ASP A 609 7.53 1.67 67.87
N GLY A 610 8.06 2.77 67.33
CA GLY A 610 8.40 3.99 68.04
C GLY A 610 7.19 4.79 68.52
N LEU A 611 7.41 5.58 69.58
CA LEU A 611 6.36 6.39 70.24
C LEU A 611 5.67 7.36 69.28
N VAL A 612 6.40 7.97 68.35
CA VAL A 612 5.87 8.94 67.38
C VAL A 612 4.94 8.28 66.37
N TYR A 613 5.29 7.10 65.84
CA TYR A 613 4.43 6.39 64.90
C TYR A 613 3.15 5.88 65.57
N LYS A 614 3.24 5.28 66.77
CA LYS A 614 2.08 4.81 67.54
C LYS A 614 1.08 5.91 67.87
N GLN A 615 1.56 7.13 68.13
CA GLN A 615 0.70 8.27 68.44
C GLN A 615 0.08 8.94 67.19
N ALA A 616 0.70 8.79 66.01
CA ALA A 616 0.28 9.43 64.76
C ALA A 616 -0.11 8.42 63.66
N GLU A 617 -0.35 7.16 64.01
CA GLU A 617 -0.51 6.04 63.07
C GLU A 617 -1.59 6.32 62.02
N LYS A 618 -2.75 6.82 62.45
CA LYS A 618 -3.89 7.11 61.59
C LYS A 618 -3.55 8.09 60.45
N ASP A 619 -2.67 9.04 60.72
CA ASP A 619 -2.28 10.09 59.77
C ASP A 619 -1.05 9.68 58.93
N LEU A 620 -0.13 8.89 59.50
CA LEU A 620 1.08 8.44 58.82
C LEU A 620 0.87 7.20 57.94
N LYS A 621 -0.06 6.31 58.28
CA LYS A 621 -0.27 5.04 57.57
C LYS A 621 -0.53 5.20 56.06
N PRO A 622 -1.40 6.12 55.59
CA PRO A 622 -1.61 6.31 54.15
C PRO A 622 -0.37 6.82 53.40
N LEU A 623 0.50 7.58 54.07
CA LEU A 623 1.76 8.06 53.50
C LEU A 623 2.78 6.92 53.40
N ILE A 624 2.89 6.11 54.45
CA ILE A 624 3.73 4.91 54.48
C ILE A 624 3.35 3.93 53.38
N GLU A 625 2.06 3.65 53.18
CA GLU A 625 1.60 2.76 52.11
C GLU A 625 1.97 3.26 50.71
N LYS A 626 1.92 4.57 50.47
CA LYS A 626 2.38 5.17 49.19
C LYS A 626 3.88 5.01 48.99
N VAL A 627 4.68 5.23 50.03
CA VAL A 627 6.14 5.07 49.94
C VAL A 627 6.50 3.59 49.75
N LYS A 628 5.80 2.66 50.42
CA LYS A 628 5.92 1.21 50.17
C LYS A 628 5.60 0.89 48.72
N SER A 629 4.47 1.35 48.19
CA SER A 629 4.09 1.12 46.79
C SER A 629 5.13 1.67 45.79
N PHE A 630 5.70 2.84 46.08
CA PHE A 630 6.79 3.41 45.28
C PHE A 630 8.06 2.53 45.32
N LEU A 631 8.48 2.09 46.51
CA LEU A 631 9.65 1.23 46.67
C LEU A 631 9.47 -0.16 46.06
N GLU A 632 8.29 -0.75 46.22
CA GLU A 632 7.93 -1.98 45.52
C GLU A 632 7.95 -1.76 44.00
N SER A 633 7.55 -0.59 43.48
CA SER A 633 7.68 -0.31 42.05
C SER A 633 9.15 -0.25 41.59
N LEU A 634 10.04 0.37 42.37
CA LEU A 634 11.48 0.37 42.08
C LEU A 634 12.06 -1.05 42.08
N LYS A 635 11.62 -1.90 43.02
CA LYS A 635 11.98 -3.32 43.10
C LYS A 635 11.45 -4.09 41.89
N THR A 636 10.18 -3.95 41.60
CA THR A 636 9.47 -4.61 40.50
C THR A 636 10.15 -4.34 39.15
N TYR A 637 10.63 -3.12 38.92
CA TYR A 637 11.36 -2.80 37.70
C TYR A 637 12.87 -3.07 37.79
N GLY A 638 13.39 -3.45 38.96
CA GLY A 638 14.79 -3.88 39.15
C GLY A 638 15.79 -2.74 39.32
N PHE A 639 15.35 -1.54 39.71
CA PHE A 639 16.24 -0.47 40.15
C PHE A 639 16.92 -0.80 41.49
N ILE A 640 16.24 -1.61 42.31
CA ILE A 640 16.71 -2.20 43.56
C ILE A 640 16.23 -3.66 43.65
N LYS A 641 16.82 -4.44 44.54
CA LYS A 641 16.43 -5.84 44.83
C LYS A 641 15.48 -5.93 46.03
N GLU A 642 15.69 -5.08 47.04
CA GLU A 642 14.93 -5.08 48.28
C GLU A 642 14.63 -3.63 48.69
N PRO A 643 13.38 -3.28 49.04
CA PRO A 643 13.01 -1.95 49.53
C PRO A 643 13.86 -1.46 50.70
N GLU A 644 14.23 -2.36 51.61
CA GLU A 644 15.03 -2.07 52.81
C GLU A 644 16.46 -1.62 52.47
N LYS A 645 16.99 -2.05 51.33
CA LYS A 645 18.36 -1.77 50.89
C LYS A 645 18.47 -0.62 49.88
N LEU A 646 17.43 0.22 49.77
CA LEU A 646 17.42 1.37 48.86
C LEU A 646 18.68 2.26 49.02
N LYS A 647 19.10 2.52 50.27
CA LYS A 647 20.26 3.36 50.60
C LYS A 647 21.58 2.82 50.06
N GLU A 648 21.69 1.52 49.86
CA GLU A 648 22.90 0.89 49.31
C GLU A 648 22.75 0.70 47.79
N GLN A 649 21.60 0.21 47.34
CA GLN A 649 21.42 -0.31 45.99
C GLN A 649 21.10 0.77 44.96
N PHE A 650 20.26 1.75 45.28
CA PHE A 650 19.85 2.77 44.31
C PHE A 650 20.97 3.78 44.00
N PRO A 651 21.75 4.26 44.99
CA PRO A 651 23.04 4.90 44.78
C PRO A 651 23.98 4.21 43.80
N GLN A 652 24.20 2.92 44.00
CA GLN A 652 25.09 2.12 43.17
C GLN A 652 24.54 2.02 41.75
N TYR A 653 23.22 1.85 41.63
CA TYR A 653 22.54 1.88 40.34
C TYR A 653 22.74 3.21 39.60
N LEU A 654 22.55 4.36 40.26
CA LEU A 654 22.73 5.68 39.62
C LEU A 654 24.19 5.91 39.21
N GLU A 655 25.16 5.47 40.01
CA GLU A 655 26.57 5.55 39.66
C GLU A 655 26.91 4.67 38.44
N ASN A 656 26.41 3.44 38.42
CA ASN A 656 26.55 2.54 37.28
C ASN A 656 25.89 3.12 36.02
N LEU A 657 24.69 3.72 36.15
CA LEU A 657 23.99 4.39 35.06
C LEU A 657 24.80 5.55 34.50
N SER A 658 25.30 6.43 35.37
CA SER A 658 26.15 7.57 35.00
C SER A 658 27.39 7.12 34.22
N LYS A 659 28.12 6.12 34.75
CA LYS A 659 29.28 5.50 34.08
C LYS A 659 28.90 4.91 32.72
N HIS A 660 27.75 4.24 32.61
CA HIS A 660 27.30 3.65 31.37
C HIS A 660 26.91 4.70 30.33
N LEU A 661 26.17 5.75 30.73
CA LEU A 661 25.79 6.87 29.86
C LEU A 661 27.02 7.61 29.31
N ALA A 662 28.08 7.77 30.10
CA ALA A 662 29.34 8.37 29.66
C ALA A 662 29.99 7.58 28.50
N THR A 663 29.75 6.27 28.39
CA THR A 663 30.29 5.47 27.28
C THR A 663 29.69 5.83 25.92
N TYR A 664 28.60 6.60 25.87
CA TYR A 664 27.93 6.98 24.63
C TYR A 664 28.60 8.17 23.90
N GLU A 665 29.66 8.74 24.45
CA GLU A 665 30.40 9.83 23.82
C GLU A 665 31.03 9.42 22.48
N ASN A 666 30.95 10.31 21.49
CA ASN A 666 31.57 10.16 20.17
C ASN A 666 31.18 8.90 19.37
N ASN A 667 29.93 8.45 19.50
CA ASN A 667 29.48 7.22 18.87
C ASN A 667 29.11 7.38 17.38
N ASP A 668 29.83 6.67 16.49
CA ASP A 668 29.56 6.63 15.05
C ASP A 668 28.42 5.68 14.65
N LEU A 669 27.88 4.89 15.59
CA LEU A 669 26.84 3.89 15.34
C LEU A 669 25.58 4.44 14.71
N LEU A 670 25.36 5.75 14.72
CA LEU A 670 24.15 6.38 14.16
C LEU A 670 24.40 7.00 12.78
N ASN A 671 25.64 7.07 12.28
CA ASN A 671 25.90 7.66 10.97
C ASN A 671 25.40 6.74 9.84
N PHE A 672 24.60 7.30 8.93
CA PHE A 672 24.14 6.65 7.70
C PHE A 672 23.73 7.70 6.66
N ASN A 673 23.70 7.29 5.39
CA ASN A 673 23.19 8.11 4.30
C ASN A 673 21.80 7.62 3.91
N LEU A 674 20.77 8.44 4.12
CA LEU A 674 19.38 8.06 3.86
C LEU A 674 19.11 7.78 2.37
N LEU A 675 19.71 8.57 1.46
CA LEU A 675 19.59 8.35 0.01
C LEU A 675 20.12 6.97 -0.39
N ASP A 676 21.29 6.59 0.11
CA ASP A 676 21.90 5.30 -0.16
C ASP A 676 21.05 4.15 0.39
N SER A 677 20.57 4.31 1.63
CA SER A 677 19.70 3.34 2.28
C SER A 677 18.36 3.13 1.58
N LEU A 678 17.82 4.17 0.93
CA LEU A 678 16.58 4.07 0.15
C LEU A 678 16.81 3.55 -1.28
N TYR A 679 18.00 3.76 -1.87
CA TYR A 679 18.29 3.33 -3.23
C TYR A 679 18.77 1.88 -3.32
N GLU A 680 19.79 1.50 -2.54
CA GLU A 680 20.44 0.18 -2.58
C GLU A 680 20.54 -0.50 -1.21
N GLY A 681 20.59 0.28 -0.13
CA GLY A 681 20.70 -0.22 1.24
C GLY A 681 19.36 -0.69 1.82
N ASN A 682 19.23 -0.63 3.14
CA ASN A 682 17.99 -1.03 3.80
C ASN A 682 17.76 -0.18 5.04
N ILE A 683 16.75 0.69 4.98
CA ILE A 683 16.40 1.60 6.08
C ILE A 683 16.22 0.87 7.42
N ILE A 684 15.77 -0.38 7.41
CA ILE A 684 15.60 -1.18 8.62
C ILE A 684 16.95 -1.51 9.27
N SER A 685 17.96 -1.93 8.50
CA SER A 685 19.30 -2.18 9.04
C SER A 685 20.04 -0.88 9.31
N ASP A 686 19.92 0.07 8.38
CA ASP A 686 20.78 1.23 8.31
C ASP A 686 20.34 2.36 9.24
N PHE A 687 19.10 2.31 9.73
CA PHE A 687 18.57 3.25 10.72
C PHE A 687 18.02 2.54 11.95
N ILE A 688 16.98 1.72 11.80
CA ILE A 688 16.23 1.18 12.95
C ILE A 688 17.12 0.26 13.79
N SER A 689 17.85 -0.65 13.16
CA SER A 689 18.73 -1.60 13.86
C SER A 689 19.90 -0.89 14.55
N LYS A 690 20.43 0.19 13.94
CA LYS A 690 21.46 1.03 14.56
C LYS A 690 20.96 1.72 15.82
N TRP A 691 19.76 2.28 15.81
CA TRP A 691 19.13 2.86 17.01
C TRP A 691 18.84 1.83 18.09
N ILE A 692 18.38 0.62 17.74
CA ILE A 692 18.21 -0.46 18.70
C ILE A 692 19.55 -0.84 19.32
N ASN A 693 20.58 -1.02 18.52
CA ASN A 693 21.92 -1.35 19.00
C ASN A 693 22.50 -0.23 19.88
N PHE A 694 22.24 1.04 19.55
CA PHE A 694 22.59 2.18 20.38
C PHE A 694 21.88 2.09 21.75
N LEU A 695 20.56 1.96 21.78
CA LEU A 695 19.79 1.88 23.03
C LEU A 695 20.04 0.61 23.87
N THR A 696 20.57 -0.44 23.25
CA THR A 696 20.87 -1.73 23.90
C THR A 696 22.37 -2.03 23.94
N LYS A 697 23.20 -0.99 23.99
CA LYS A 697 24.66 -1.13 24.10
C LYS A 697 25.04 -2.00 25.31
N ASP A 698 26.11 -2.77 25.19
CA ASP A 698 26.58 -3.72 26.21
C ASP A 698 25.50 -4.74 26.62
N ILE A 699 24.76 -5.27 25.65
CA ILE A 699 23.60 -6.13 25.89
C ILE A 699 23.88 -7.41 26.67
N THR A 700 25.12 -7.90 26.63
CA THR A 700 25.55 -9.13 27.30
C THR A 700 25.78 -8.94 28.80
N LYS A 701 25.81 -7.70 29.30
CA LYS A 701 25.90 -7.41 30.74
C LYS A 701 24.53 -7.57 31.39
N GLU A 702 24.39 -8.59 32.24
CA GLU A 702 23.12 -8.86 32.95
C GLU A 702 22.72 -7.73 33.91
N ASP A 703 23.69 -6.95 34.39
CA ASP A 703 23.53 -5.82 35.31
C ASP A 703 23.47 -4.46 34.60
N ASN A 704 23.18 -4.45 33.29
CA ASN A 704 23.15 -3.21 32.52
C ASN A 704 22.12 -2.19 33.10
N PRO A 705 22.56 -0.97 33.45
CA PRO A 705 21.72 0.01 34.15
C PRO A 705 20.59 0.60 33.28
N ILE A 706 20.56 0.34 31.98
CA ILE A 706 19.45 0.75 31.11
C ILE A 706 18.23 -0.19 31.26
N LEU A 707 18.44 -1.44 31.69
CA LEU A 707 17.38 -2.45 31.79
C LEU A 707 16.21 -2.01 32.69
N PRO A 708 16.43 -1.49 33.91
CA PRO A 708 15.33 -1.02 34.77
C PRO A 708 14.53 0.12 34.15
N ILE A 709 15.18 1.04 33.43
CA ILE A 709 14.53 2.14 32.72
C ILE A 709 13.59 1.60 31.64
N LEU A 710 14.07 0.67 30.82
CA LEU A 710 13.26 0.10 29.74
C LEU A 710 12.11 -0.77 30.26
N ARG A 711 12.28 -1.47 31.40
CA ARG A 711 11.18 -2.18 32.08
C ARG A 711 10.07 -1.22 32.53
N ALA A 712 10.46 -0.10 33.13
CA ALA A 712 9.51 0.92 33.60
C ALA A 712 8.74 1.56 32.43
N ILE A 713 9.44 1.91 31.33
CA ILE A 713 8.82 2.48 30.12
C ILE A 713 7.82 1.49 29.50
N ASN A 714 8.21 0.21 29.38
CA ASN A 714 7.35 -0.83 28.80
C ASN A 714 6.28 -1.36 29.77
N LYS A 715 6.31 -0.95 31.05
CA LYS A 715 5.48 -1.50 32.13
C LYS A 715 5.48 -3.03 32.16
N SER A 716 6.65 -3.64 31.96
CA SER A 716 6.78 -5.10 31.81
C SER A 716 7.80 -5.68 32.79
N GLU A 717 7.27 -6.34 33.81
CA GLU A 717 8.03 -6.99 34.89
C GLU A 717 8.70 -8.30 34.43
N LYS A 718 8.21 -8.88 33.34
CA LYS A 718 8.65 -10.18 32.80
C LYS A 718 9.95 -10.12 32.00
N ILE A 719 10.47 -8.94 31.75
CA ILE A 719 11.67 -8.77 30.93
C ILE A 719 12.89 -9.01 31.81
N GLU A 720 13.56 -10.15 31.70
CA GLU A 720 14.69 -10.47 32.56
C GLU A 720 16.03 -9.90 32.07
N LYS A 721 16.19 -9.72 30.75
CA LYS A 721 17.46 -9.28 30.13
C LYS A 721 17.22 -8.27 29.01
N LEU A 722 18.19 -7.37 28.76
CA LEU A 722 18.14 -6.45 27.62
C LEU A 722 18.06 -7.19 26.27
N GLU A 723 18.68 -8.37 26.19
CA GLU A 723 18.60 -9.24 25.03
C GLU A 723 17.15 -9.60 24.67
N GLN A 724 16.28 -9.82 25.67
CA GLN A 724 14.87 -10.10 25.42
C GLN A 724 14.17 -8.88 24.78
N ILE A 725 14.49 -7.66 25.20
CA ILE A 725 13.97 -6.42 24.59
C ILE A 725 14.47 -6.29 23.15
N LYS A 726 15.79 -6.42 22.94
CA LYS A 726 16.37 -6.36 21.60
C LYS A 726 15.77 -7.41 20.69
N ASN A 727 15.61 -8.64 21.16
CA ASN A 727 15.01 -9.72 20.38
C ASN A 727 13.52 -9.45 20.09
N GLN A 728 12.76 -8.92 21.05
CA GLN A 728 11.38 -8.51 20.81
C GLN A 728 11.27 -7.39 19.77
N TRP A 729 12.09 -6.34 19.89
CA TRP A 729 12.11 -5.24 18.93
C TRP A 729 12.58 -5.72 17.55
N THR A 730 13.69 -6.47 17.50
CA THR A 730 14.26 -7.05 16.29
C THR A 730 13.29 -8.03 15.62
N SER A 731 12.56 -8.84 16.38
CA SER A 731 11.52 -9.74 15.83
C SER A 731 10.40 -8.95 15.19
N LYS A 732 9.83 -7.94 15.89
CA LYS A 732 8.77 -7.08 15.35
C LYS A 732 9.22 -6.40 14.06
N ILE A 733 10.47 -5.95 14.03
CA ILE A 733 11.07 -5.29 12.86
C ILE A 733 11.39 -6.28 11.75
N SER A 734 11.87 -7.48 12.08
CA SER A 734 12.14 -8.55 11.11
C SER A 734 10.86 -9.02 10.42
N ASP A 735 9.76 -9.13 11.18
CA ASP A 735 8.45 -9.46 10.61
C ASP A 735 7.94 -8.35 9.69
N LEU A 736 8.19 -7.08 10.02
CA LEU A 736 7.93 -5.95 9.11
C LEU A 736 8.83 -6.02 7.87
N ALA A 737 10.13 -6.23 8.06
CA ALA A 737 11.14 -6.33 6.99
C ALA A 737 10.79 -7.43 5.99
N LYS A 738 10.43 -8.63 6.47
CA LYS A 738 10.00 -9.76 5.64
C LYS A 738 8.78 -9.43 4.79
N LYS A 739 7.83 -8.65 5.32
CA LYS A 739 6.62 -8.24 4.57
C LYS A 739 6.95 -7.29 3.42
N ILE A 740 8.02 -6.49 3.55
CA ILE A 740 8.39 -5.46 2.58
C ILE A 740 9.71 -5.74 1.85
N ASP A 741 10.31 -6.93 1.99
CA ASP A 741 11.67 -7.21 1.53
C ASP A 741 11.89 -6.93 0.04
N ASN A 742 10.92 -7.30 -0.81
CA ASN A 742 10.95 -7.02 -2.24
C ASN A 742 10.83 -5.51 -2.58
N TYR A 743 10.44 -4.68 -1.61
CA TYR A 743 10.19 -3.25 -1.74
C TYR A 743 11.07 -2.43 -0.79
N SER A 744 12.12 -3.04 -0.20
CA SER A 744 12.90 -2.39 0.86
C SER A 744 13.74 -1.21 0.35
N ASN A 745 14.00 -1.16 -0.96
CA ASN A 745 14.72 -0.09 -1.64
C ASN A 745 14.39 -0.07 -3.14
N ILE A 746 14.78 1.01 -3.83
CA ILE A 746 14.52 1.22 -5.27
C ILE A 746 15.17 0.14 -6.14
N SER A 747 16.40 -0.28 -5.84
CA SER A 747 17.12 -1.27 -6.63
C SER A 747 16.47 -2.66 -6.60
N LYS A 748 15.90 -3.06 -5.45
CA LYS A 748 15.11 -4.29 -5.36
C LYS A 748 13.84 -4.19 -6.17
N ILE A 749 13.12 -3.05 -6.11
CA ILE A 749 11.93 -2.81 -6.92
C ILE A 749 12.27 -2.90 -8.41
N ARG A 750 13.35 -2.23 -8.85
CA ARG A 750 13.86 -2.31 -10.24
C ARG A 750 14.03 -3.77 -10.66
N ASN A 751 14.68 -4.56 -9.82
CA ASN A 751 15.11 -5.93 -10.12
C ASN A 751 14.02 -6.98 -9.91
N ILE A 752 12.80 -6.59 -9.51
CA ILE A 752 11.68 -7.52 -9.44
C ILE A 752 11.41 -8.01 -10.87
N LYS A 753 11.68 -9.30 -11.10
CA LYS A 753 11.27 -9.98 -12.32
C LYS A 753 9.80 -10.36 -12.25
N LEU A 754 9.08 -10.09 -13.33
CA LEU A 754 7.79 -10.69 -13.60
C LEU A 754 8.01 -12.20 -13.69
N GLN A 755 7.25 -12.93 -12.89
CA GLN A 755 7.18 -14.38 -12.98
C GLN A 755 5.73 -14.70 -13.30
N LEU A 756 5.48 -14.92 -14.59
CA LEU A 756 4.17 -15.30 -15.09
C LEU A 756 4.05 -16.83 -14.96
N PRO A 757 2.90 -17.37 -14.51
CA PRO A 757 2.71 -18.81 -14.46
C PRO A 757 2.93 -19.43 -15.84
N LYS A 758 3.70 -20.52 -15.90
CA LYS A 758 4.10 -21.15 -17.16
C LYS A 758 2.90 -21.51 -18.03
N GLU A 759 1.82 -21.98 -17.40
CA GLU A 759 0.57 -22.28 -18.12
C GLU A 759 -0.05 -21.04 -18.76
N LEU A 760 0.10 -19.84 -18.18
CA LEU A 760 -0.38 -18.59 -18.78
C LEU A 760 0.54 -18.07 -19.88
N VAL A 761 1.84 -18.16 -19.65
CA VAL A 761 2.85 -17.81 -20.64
C VAL A 761 2.64 -18.62 -21.92
N ASP A 762 2.41 -19.92 -21.77
CA ASP A 762 2.22 -20.84 -22.89
C ASP A 762 0.82 -20.69 -23.53
N GLN A 763 -0.25 -20.55 -22.73
CA GLN A 763 -1.62 -20.40 -23.25
C GLN A 763 -1.87 -19.08 -23.97
N PHE A 764 -1.27 -17.98 -23.50
CA PHE A 764 -1.51 -16.64 -24.03
C PHE A 764 -0.35 -16.10 -24.88
N GLY A 765 0.71 -16.88 -25.08
CA GLY A 765 1.87 -16.46 -25.88
C GLY A 765 2.63 -15.27 -25.27
N LEU A 766 2.76 -15.25 -23.94
CA LEU A 766 3.37 -14.13 -23.19
C LEU A 766 4.86 -14.39 -22.85
N GLN A 767 5.57 -15.21 -23.63
CA GLN A 767 6.97 -15.57 -23.37
C GLN A 767 7.88 -14.34 -23.31
N SER A 768 7.53 -13.28 -24.05
CA SER A 768 8.26 -12.02 -24.07
C SER A 768 8.06 -11.14 -22.83
N LEU A 769 7.02 -11.39 -22.02
CA LEU A 769 6.75 -10.67 -20.78
C LEU A 769 7.28 -11.40 -19.54
N ASP A 770 7.51 -12.71 -19.65
CA ASP A 770 8.05 -13.50 -18.55
C ASP A 770 9.55 -13.21 -18.35
N GLY A 771 9.96 -13.02 -17.11
CA GLY A 771 11.35 -12.69 -16.76
C GLY A 771 11.75 -11.23 -16.95
N LEU A 772 10.92 -10.38 -17.59
CA LEU A 772 11.14 -8.93 -17.64
C LEU A 772 11.14 -8.36 -16.23
N ASN A 773 12.05 -7.44 -15.96
CA ASN A 773 12.04 -6.69 -14.71
C ASN A 773 11.00 -5.55 -14.76
N ILE A 774 10.62 -5.01 -13.59
CA ILE A 774 9.62 -3.93 -13.51
C ILE A 774 10.01 -2.72 -14.37
N THR A 775 11.31 -2.41 -14.45
CA THR A 775 11.77 -1.24 -15.20
C THR A 775 11.62 -1.45 -16.70
N GLU A 776 11.99 -2.63 -17.20
CA GLU A 776 11.79 -3.03 -18.61
C GLU A 776 10.30 -3.02 -19.00
N LEU A 777 9.42 -3.51 -18.12
CA LEU A 777 7.97 -3.45 -18.32
C LEU A 777 7.48 -2.00 -18.43
N LEU A 778 7.87 -1.15 -17.49
CA LEU A 778 7.47 0.25 -17.46
C LEU A 778 8.04 1.03 -18.65
N GLU A 779 9.26 0.71 -19.10
CA GLU A 779 9.86 1.28 -20.32
C GLU A 779 9.05 0.92 -21.57
N GLY A 780 8.67 -0.35 -21.72
CA GLY A 780 7.81 -0.79 -22.82
C GLY A 780 6.49 -0.03 -22.83
N LEU A 781 5.84 0.09 -21.66
CA LEU A 781 4.60 0.85 -21.51
C LEU A 781 4.79 2.35 -21.81
N SER A 782 5.88 2.95 -21.33
CA SER A 782 6.19 4.37 -21.57
C SER A 782 6.32 4.67 -23.06
N ASN A 783 7.03 3.82 -23.80
CA ASN A 783 7.22 3.99 -25.24
C ASN A 783 5.90 3.91 -25.99
N TYR A 784 5.04 2.93 -25.66
CA TYR A 784 3.72 2.80 -26.28
C TYR A 784 2.80 3.99 -25.99
N ILE A 785 2.81 4.48 -24.75
CA ILE A 785 2.05 5.67 -24.35
C ILE A 785 2.53 6.89 -25.15
N LYS A 786 3.86 7.12 -25.21
CA LYS A 786 4.44 8.26 -25.93
C LYS A 786 4.12 8.23 -27.42
N ASP A 787 4.21 7.07 -28.06
CA ASP A 787 3.92 6.96 -29.50
C ASP A 787 2.45 7.20 -29.82
N TYR A 788 1.54 6.71 -28.97
CA TYR A 788 0.12 7.03 -29.10
C TYR A 788 -0.16 8.52 -28.91
N LEU A 789 0.45 9.15 -27.90
CA LEU A 789 0.27 10.57 -27.59
C LEU A 789 0.85 11.49 -28.68
N LYS A 790 1.94 11.10 -29.35
CA LYS A 790 2.44 11.83 -30.55
C LYS A 790 1.39 11.90 -31.65
N ALA A 791 0.64 10.82 -31.87
CA ALA A 791 -0.43 10.77 -32.86
C ALA A 791 -1.75 11.38 -32.34
N ASN A 792 -1.90 11.56 -31.03
CA ASN A 792 -3.09 12.07 -30.36
C ASN A 792 -2.74 13.12 -29.28
N PRO A 793 -2.18 14.28 -29.66
CA PRO A 793 -1.55 15.21 -28.71
C PRO A 793 -2.52 15.81 -27.68
N ASN A 794 -3.83 15.83 -27.97
CA ASN A 794 -4.85 16.39 -27.08
C ASN A 794 -5.50 15.35 -26.14
N LYS A 795 -5.02 14.10 -26.15
CA LYS A 795 -5.56 13.05 -25.28
C LYS A 795 -4.68 12.88 -24.04
N VAL A 796 -5.33 12.71 -22.89
CA VAL A 796 -4.66 12.32 -21.64
C VAL A 796 -5.04 10.88 -21.35
N ILE A 797 -4.07 10.06 -20.91
CA ILE A 797 -4.31 8.70 -20.46
C ILE A 797 -4.15 8.70 -18.95
N GLY A 798 -5.29 8.85 -18.27
CA GLY A 798 -5.36 8.88 -16.81
C GLY A 798 -5.63 7.50 -16.22
N PHE A 799 -5.32 7.34 -14.94
CA PHE A 799 -5.89 6.27 -14.12
C PHE A 799 -6.32 6.84 -12.77
N ASN A 800 -7.56 6.62 -12.34
CA ASN A 800 -8.02 7.14 -11.05
C ASN A 800 -7.63 6.22 -9.89
N ILE A 801 -6.76 6.69 -8.99
CA ILE A 801 -6.30 5.92 -7.83
C ILE A 801 -7.46 5.55 -6.91
N SER A 802 -8.43 6.47 -6.73
CA SER A 802 -9.60 6.24 -5.88
C SER A 802 -10.35 4.98 -6.27
N SER A 803 -10.33 4.62 -7.53
CA SER A 803 -11.04 3.45 -8.05
C SER A 803 -10.29 2.14 -7.75
N ILE A 804 -8.95 2.16 -7.66
CA ILE A 804 -8.19 1.07 -7.01
C ILE A 804 -8.52 1.01 -5.53
N GLY A 805 -8.53 2.14 -4.83
CA GLY A 805 -8.87 2.18 -3.40
C GLY A 805 -10.26 1.62 -3.09
N MET A 806 -11.25 1.99 -3.90
CA MET A 806 -12.62 1.45 -3.86
C MET A 806 -12.65 -0.05 -4.13
N MET A 807 -11.91 -0.53 -5.14
CA MET A 807 -11.83 -1.96 -5.45
C MET A 807 -11.18 -2.75 -4.31
N LEU A 808 -10.05 -2.30 -3.78
CA LEU A 808 -9.37 -2.95 -2.65
C LEU A 808 -10.27 -2.96 -1.41
N SER A 809 -10.98 -1.87 -1.14
CA SER A 809 -11.95 -1.78 -0.04
C SER A 809 -13.11 -2.75 -0.26
N ALA A 810 -13.65 -2.83 -1.47
CA ALA A 810 -14.75 -3.73 -1.83
C ALA A 810 -14.35 -5.21 -1.73
N LEU A 811 -13.10 -5.55 -2.10
CA LEU A 811 -12.54 -6.89 -1.93
C LEU A 811 -12.46 -7.33 -0.47
N THR A 812 -12.47 -6.38 0.47
CA THR A 812 -12.39 -6.64 1.92
C THR A 812 -13.75 -6.66 2.62
N VAL A 813 -14.84 -6.41 1.88
CA VAL A 813 -16.20 -6.46 2.43
C VAL A 813 -16.46 -7.85 2.99
N LYS A 814 -16.84 -7.89 4.26
CA LYS A 814 -17.20 -9.13 4.93
C LYS A 814 -18.65 -9.47 4.62
N VAL A 815 -18.87 -10.74 4.38
CA VAL A 815 -20.18 -11.35 4.21
C VAL A 815 -20.38 -12.42 5.26
N GLY A 816 -21.54 -12.37 5.91
CA GLY A 816 -22.04 -13.48 6.72
C GLY A 816 -23.24 -14.14 6.04
N VAL A 817 -23.38 -15.45 6.20
CA VAL A 817 -24.58 -16.18 5.75
C VAL A 817 -25.18 -16.97 6.89
N GLU A 818 -26.48 -16.77 7.04
CA GLU A 818 -27.36 -17.58 7.87
C GLU A 818 -28.10 -18.55 6.95
N PHE A 819 -27.88 -19.84 7.17
CA PHE A 819 -28.57 -20.93 6.50
C PHE A 819 -29.90 -21.22 7.18
N ARG A 820 -30.77 -21.98 6.49
CA ARG A 820 -32.00 -22.50 7.07
C ARG A 820 -31.76 -23.11 8.45
N LYS A 821 -32.75 -22.98 9.33
CA LYS A 821 -32.66 -23.34 10.76
C LYS A 821 -32.10 -24.75 11.00
N ASP A 822 -32.49 -25.73 10.18
CA ASP A 822 -32.03 -27.13 10.18
C ASP A 822 -30.56 -27.30 9.77
N LEU A 823 -29.98 -26.32 9.09
CA LEU A 823 -28.60 -26.28 8.58
C LEU A 823 -27.72 -25.23 9.27
N SER A 824 -28.17 -24.67 10.40
CA SER A 824 -27.49 -23.59 11.14
C SER A 824 -26.03 -23.90 11.54
N LYS A 825 -25.63 -25.17 11.59
CA LYS A 825 -24.22 -25.60 11.76
C LYS A 825 -23.27 -25.06 10.67
N ASN A 826 -23.81 -24.74 9.50
CA ASN A 826 -23.06 -24.20 8.35
C ASN A 826 -22.98 -22.66 8.35
N ASN A 827 -23.60 -22.00 9.33
CA ASN A 827 -23.57 -20.54 9.46
C ASN A 827 -22.15 -20.01 9.61
N PHE A 828 -21.87 -18.91 8.92
CA PHE A 828 -20.65 -18.15 9.11
C PHE A 828 -21.03 -16.68 9.23
N LEU A 829 -21.04 -16.17 10.45
CA LEU A 829 -21.51 -14.83 10.80
C LEU A 829 -20.37 -14.02 11.38
N TYR A 830 -20.54 -12.69 11.34
CA TYR A 830 -19.57 -11.78 11.92
C TYR A 830 -19.63 -11.77 13.44
N ASP A 831 -18.46 -11.69 14.06
CA ASP A 831 -18.30 -11.42 15.49
C ASP A 831 -17.36 -10.24 15.71
N LYS A 832 -17.64 -9.40 16.73
CA LYS A 832 -16.76 -8.29 17.12
C LYS A 832 -15.40 -8.78 17.63
N ASN A 833 -15.35 -9.99 18.19
CA ASN A 833 -14.12 -10.65 18.57
C ASN A 833 -13.50 -11.35 17.34
N THR A 834 -12.36 -10.85 16.87
CA THR A 834 -11.69 -11.36 15.65
C THR A 834 -11.32 -12.85 15.72
N LYS A 835 -11.18 -13.43 16.91
CA LYS A 835 -10.94 -14.88 17.09
C LYS A 835 -12.19 -15.75 16.90
N GLN A 836 -13.37 -15.15 16.96
CA GLN A 836 -14.67 -15.82 16.83
C GLN A 836 -15.41 -15.41 15.54
N ASP A 837 -14.90 -14.39 14.84
CA ASP A 837 -15.42 -13.90 13.56
C ASP A 837 -15.31 -14.98 12.47
N LYS A 838 -16.45 -15.56 12.08
CA LYS A 838 -16.53 -16.55 11.00
C LYS A 838 -16.87 -15.92 9.66
N SER A 839 -17.14 -14.61 9.60
CA SER A 839 -17.45 -13.93 8.33
C SER A 839 -16.28 -14.03 7.36
N LYS A 840 -16.61 -14.03 6.06
CA LYS A 840 -15.64 -14.22 4.97
C LYS A 840 -15.70 -13.03 4.05
N THR A 841 -14.61 -12.70 3.36
CA THR A 841 -14.65 -11.78 2.22
C THR A 841 -15.57 -12.33 1.13
N VAL A 842 -16.18 -11.44 0.34
CA VAL A 842 -17.08 -11.82 -0.77
C VAL A 842 -16.46 -12.89 -1.67
N LEU A 843 -15.20 -12.71 -2.09
CA LEU A 843 -14.50 -13.67 -2.94
C LEU A 843 -14.27 -15.01 -2.26
N LYS A 844 -14.03 -15.03 -0.94
CA LYS A 844 -13.86 -16.27 -0.17
C LYS A 844 -15.18 -17.00 0.00
N ALA A 845 -16.27 -16.28 0.23
CA ALA A 845 -17.61 -16.85 0.22
C ALA A 845 -17.98 -17.45 -1.16
N LEU A 846 -17.66 -16.74 -2.25
CA LEU A 846 -17.87 -17.23 -3.62
C LEU A 846 -17.03 -18.47 -3.94
N ALA A 847 -15.74 -18.44 -3.60
CA ALA A 847 -14.82 -19.55 -3.85
C ALA A 847 -15.24 -20.83 -3.12
N ASP A 848 -15.62 -20.71 -1.84
CA ASP A 848 -16.11 -21.84 -1.05
C ASP A 848 -17.48 -22.35 -1.55
N GLY A 849 -18.28 -21.46 -2.15
CA GLY A 849 -19.59 -21.80 -2.74
C GLY A 849 -19.51 -22.59 -4.04
N PHE A 850 -18.39 -22.55 -4.79
CA PHE A 850 -18.24 -23.35 -6.01
C PHE A 850 -18.31 -24.85 -5.74
N ASP A 851 -17.89 -25.28 -4.55
CA ASP A 851 -17.91 -26.70 -4.20
C ASP A 851 -19.30 -27.25 -3.90
N SER A 852 -20.25 -26.37 -3.63
CA SER A 852 -21.58 -26.70 -3.15
C SER A 852 -22.71 -26.26 -4.09
N HIS A 853 -22.37 -25.83 -5.31
CA HIS A 853 -23.31 -25.54 -6.38
C HIS A 853 -24.06 -26.80 -6.83
N ASP A 854 -25.38 -26.68 -6.98
CA ASP A 854 -26.26 -27.71 -7.54
C ASP A 854 -26.92 -27.14 -8.80
N ASN A 855 -26.83 -27.88 -9.92
CA ASN A 855 -27.37 -27.49 -11.23
C ASN A 855 -28.87 -27.74 -11.35
N SER A 856 -29.49 -28.39 -10.36
CA SER A 856 -30.93 -28.60 -10.37
C SER A 856 -31.65 -27.25 -10.26
N SER A 857 -32.52 -26.95 -11.23
CA SER A 857 -33.33 -25.74 -11.22
C SER A 857 -34.10 -25.63 -9.89
N ASP A 858 -34.27 -24.42 -9.34
CA ASP A 858 -35.15 -24.15 -8.19
C ASP A 858 -36.64 -24.45 -8.49
N VAL A 859 -36.91 -25.08 -9.64
CA VAL A 859 -38.23 -25.34 -10.19
C VAL A 859 -38.58 -26.82 -9.95
N GLY A 860 -38.72 -27.21 -8.67
CA GLY A 860 -39.14 -28.56 -8.28
C GLY A 860 -38.96 -28.88 -6.79
N SER A 861 -39.85 -29.70 -6.21
CA SER A 861 -39.71 -30.19 -4.83
C SER A 861 -38.51 -31.14 -4.65
N ASP A 862 -38.12 -31.81 -5.72
CA ASP A 862 -37.07 -32.84 -5.71
C ASP A 862 -35.66 -32.24 -5.76
N SER A 863 -35.51 -31.06 -6.39
CA SER A 863 -34.24 -30.31 -6.41
C SER A 863 -33.88 -29.75 -5.02
N VAL A 864 -34.88 -29.29 -4.25
CA VAL A 864 -34.67 -28.79 -2.88
C VAL A 864 -34.27 -29.90 -1.90
N ARG A 865 -34.75 -31.14 -2.13
CA ARG A 865 -34.45 -32.31 -1.28
C ARG A 865 -33.09 -32.95 -1.54
N ASN A 866 -32.58 -32.88 -2.77
CA ASN A 866 -31.30 -33.49 -3.16
C ASN A 866 -30.09 -32.53 -3.05
N ARG A 867 -30.35 -31.28 -2.70
CA ARG A 867 -29.31 -30.25 -2.52
C ARG A 867 -28.41 -30.59 -1.33
N LYS A 868 -27.10 -30.62 -1.54
CA LYS A 868 -26.10 -30.83 -0.46
C LYS A 868 -26.31 -29.84 0.69
N GLU A 869 -26.15 -30.29 1.94
CA GLU A 869 -26.30 -29.45 3.13
C GLU A 869 -25.42 -28.19 3.10
N GLN A 870 -24.20 -28.30 2.55
CA GLN A 870 -23.26 -27.18 2.43
C GLN A 870 -23.57 -26.24 1.25
N SER A 871 -24.64 -26.49 0.48
CA SER A 871 -25.00 -25.69 -0.69
C SER A 871 -25.31 -24.26 -0.32
N TYR A 872 -24.61 -23.32 -0.96
CA TYR A 872 -24.83 -21.89 -0.72
C TYR A 872 -26.23 -21.42 -1.10
N TYR A 873 -27.03 -22.23 -1.81
CA TYR A 873 -28.45 -21.97 -2.09
C TYR A 873 -29.39 -22.30 -0.92
N ASN A 874 -28.88 -22.85 0.19
CA ASN A 874 -29.61 -23.12 1.44
C ASN A 874 -29.62 -21.94 2.42
N TRP A 875 -29.30 -20.72 1.96
CA TRP A 875 -29.31 -19.51 2.76
C TRP A 875 -30.74 -19.01 3.04
N ASP A 876 -30.91 -18.39 4.21
CA ASP A 876 -32.08 -17.61 4.63
C ASP A 876 -31.76 -16.11 4.65
N LYS A 877 -30.58 -15.74 5.17
CA LYS A 877 -30.12 -14.35 5.19
C LYS A 877 -28.66 -14.20 4.78
N ILE A 878 -28.36 -13.12 4.05
CA ILE A 878 -26.99 -12.70 3.72
C ILE A 878 -26.74 -11.32 4.33
N TYR A 879 -25.66 -11.20 5.09
CA TYR A 879 -25.25 -10.00 5.80
C TYR A 879 -24.02 -9.39 5.13
N PHE A 880 -24.13 -8.17 4.59
CA PHE A 880 -23.01 -7.42 4.06
C PHE A 880 -22.53 -6.38 5.06
N TYR A 881 -21.32 -6.56 5.57
CA TYR A 881 -20.65 -5.62 6.46
C TYR A 881 -19.81 -4.66 5.61
N ILE A 882 -20.50 -3.72 4.97
CA ILE A 882 -19.89 -2.71 4.12
C ILE A 882 -19.10 -1.74 5.01
N ASN A 883 -17.84 -1.49 4.67
CA ASN A 883 -16.97 -0.60 5.41
C ASN A 883 -17.61 0.80 5.52
N GLY A 884 -17.87 1.27 6.74
CA GLY A 884 -18.44 2.59 7.02
C GLY A 884 -19.90 2.61 7.49
N PHE A 885 -20.58 1.47 7.55
CA PHE A 885 -21.93 1.36 8.13
C PHE A 885 -21.90 0.70 9.52
N ASP A 886 -22.68 1.24 10.46
CA ASP A 886 -22.77 0.71 11.84
C ASP A 886 -23.55 -0.61 11.96
N LYS A 887 -24.32 -0.97 10.92
CA LYS A 887 -25.12 -2.20 10.83
C LYS A 887 -24.92 -2.87 9.47
N PRO A 888 -24.92 -4.21 9.39
CA PRO A 888 -24.84 -4.90 8.12
C PRO A 888 -26.10 -4.64 7.29
N TYR A 889 -25.90 -4.44 5.99
CA TYR A 889 -27.01 -4.54 5.05
C TYR A 889 -27.43 -6.01 4.96
N THR A 890 -28.68 -6.31 5.31
CA THR A 890 -29.17 -7.68 5.41
C THR A 890 -30.16 -7.95 4.27
N LEU A 891 -29.87 -8.96 3.48
CA LEU A 891 -30.80 -9.52 2.50
C LEU A 891 -31.50 -10.71 3.14
N ASP A 892 -32.82 -10.67 3.16
CA ASP A 892 -33.67 -11.75 3.64
C ASP A 892 -34.35 -12.41 2.44
N ARG A 893 -34.20 -13.72 2.32
CA ARG A 893 -34.77 -14.50 1.22
C ARG A 893 -36.29 -14.37 1.13
N THR A 894 -36.97 -14.21 2.26
CA THR A 894 -38.45 -14.09 2.32
C THR A 894 -38.98 -12.80 1.69
N ASN A 895 -38.13 -11.79 1.51
CA ASN A 895 -38.50 -10.50 0.91
C ASN A 895 -38.29 -10.45 -0.61
N LEU A 896 -37.83 -11.55 -1.23
CA LEU A 896 -37.62 -11.66 -2.67
C LEU A 896 -38.90 -12.21 -3.34
N LYS A 897 -39.45 -11.53 -4.35
CA LYS A 897 -40.64 -12.03 -5.07
C LYS A 897 -40.30 -13.32 -5.85
N GLU A 898 -41.23 -14.26 -5.90
CA GLU A 898 -41.10 -15.59 -6.55
C GLU A 898 -40.70 -15.52 -8.04
N GLU A 899 -41.06 -14.45 -8.76
CA GLU A 899 -40.71 -14.24 -10.17
C GLU A 899 -39.21 -13.97 -10.40
N PHE A 900 -38.45 -13.76 -9.34
CA PHE A 900 -37.02 -13.53 -9.43
C PHE A 900 -36.24 -14.71 -8.88
N SER A 901 -35.86 -15.62 -9.77
CA SER A 901 -34.84 -16.64 -9.54
C SER A 901 -33.46 -16.00 -9.30
N TYR A 902 -33.29 -15.32 -8.17
CA TYR A 902 -32.04 -14.67 -7.82
C TYR A 902 -31.02 -15.68 -7.36
N SER A 903 -29.92 -15.80 -8.10
CA SER A 903 -28.78 -16.54 -7.59
C SER A 903 -28.09 -15.75 -6.47
N PRO A 904 -27.65 -16.44 -5.40
CA PRO A 904 -26.76 -15.87 -4.40
C PRO A 904 -25.51 -15.19 -4.99
N LEU A 905 -25.03 -15.62 -6.17
CA LEU A 905 -23.85 -15.04 -6.82
C LEU A 905 -24.08 -13.58 -7.24
N HIS A 906 -25.27 -13.25 -7.76
CA HIS A 906 -25.62 -11.87 -8.12
C HIS A 906 -25.61 -10.95 -6.90
N MET A 907 -26.15 -11.45 -5.79
CA MET A 907 -26.21 -10.71 -4.52
C MET A 907 -24.84 -10.52 -3.89
N LEU A 908 -23.98 -11.56 -3.92
CA LEU A 908 -22.62 -11.49 -3.37
C LEU A 908 -21.74 -10.47 -4.10
N ILE A 909 -21.87 -10.35 -5.42
CA ILE A 909 -21.17 -9.31 -6.19
C ILE A 909 -21.80 -7.93 -5.94
N GLY A 910 -23.01 -7.89 -5.37
CA GLY A 910 -23.64 -6.68 -4.90
C GLY A 910 -24.54 -6.01 -5.92
N ILE A 911 -25.18 -6.81 -6.79
CA ILE A 911 -26.26 -6.35 -7.67
C ILE A 911 -27.54 -6.28 -6.83
N ASN A 912 -28.25 -5.15 -6.87
CA ASN A 912 -29.54 -5.01 -6.21
C ASN A 912 -30.53 -6.05 -6.77
N PRO A 913 -31.52 -6.50 -5.98
CA PRO A 913 -32.54 -7.42 -6.46
C PRO A 913 -33.14 -6.91 -7.77
N ASP A 914 -33.60 -5.67 -7.87
CA ASP A 914 -34.17 -5.12 -9.12
C ASP A 914 -33.25 -5.10 -10.37
N LYS A 915 -31.97 -5.48 -10.25
CA LYS A 915 -30.94 -5.50 -11.31
C LYS A 915 -30.67 -4.13 -11.94
N THR A 916 -31.12 -3.03 -11.32
CA THR A 916 -30.95 -1.68 -11.87
C THR A 916 -29.71 -0.97 -11.32
N THR A 917 -29.21 -1.41 -10.16
CA THR A 917 -28.17 -0.71 -9.41
C THR A 917 -27.26 -1.69 -8.65
N TYR A 918 -26.13 -1.19 -8.15
CA TYR A 918 -25.24 -1.94 -7.25
C TYR A 918 -25.35 -1.42 -5.80
N PHE A 919 -25.12 -2.27 -4.79
CA PHE A 919 -24.98 -1.83 -3.40
C PHE A 919 -23.71 -0.99 -3.24
N LYS A 920 -23.84 0.22 -2.69
CA LYS A 920 -22.68 1.10 -2.46
C LYS A 920 -21.60 0.38 -1.63
N GLY A 921 -20.36 0.47 -2.08
CA GLY A 921 -19.22 -0.19 -1.43
C GLY A 921 -19.06 -1.69 -1.70
N SER A 922 -19.94 -2.31 -2.49
CA SER A 922 -19.78 -3.70 -2.97
C SER A 922 -18.76 -3.81 -4.12
N ILE A 923 -18.38 -5.04 -4.46
CA ILE A 923 -17.49 -5.32 -5.60
C ILE A 923 -18.11 -4.82 -6.91
N GLY A 924 -19.39 -5.07 -7.14
CA GLY A 924 -20.13 -4.61 -8.31
C GLY A 924 -20.16 -3.09 -8.40
N TYR A 925 -20.30 -2.38 -7.27
CA TYR A 925 -20.24 -0.93 -7.23
C TYR A 925 -18.83 -0.39 -7.51
N ALA A 926 -17.78 -1.05 -7.02
CA ALA A 926 -16.40 -0.68 -7.33
C ALA A 926 -16.05 -0.92 -8.80
N ILE A 927 -16.49 -2.04 -9.39
CA ILE A 927 -16.36 -2.33 -10.83
C ILE A 927 -17.16 -1.31 -11.64
N GLY A 928 -18.38 -0.96 -11.19
CA GLY A 928 -19.20 0.08 -11.81
C GLY A 928 -18.52 1.44 -11.78
N SER A 929 -17.86 1.78 -10.67
CA SER A 929 -17.06 3.00 -10.55
C SER A 929 -15.82 2.99 -11.47
N LEU A 930 -15.25 1.82 -11.79
CA LEU A 930 -14.08 1.67 -12.66
C LEU A 930 -14.41 1.67 -14.15
N PHE A 931 -15.53 1.07 -14.55
CA PHE A 931 -15.81 0.78 -15.97
C PHE A 931 -17.14 1.38 -16.47
N GLY A 932 -17.83 2.16 -15.64
CA GLY A 932 -19.14 2.74 -15.96
C GLY A 932 -20.30 1.89 -15.43
N GLY A 933 -21.55 2.29 -15.72
CA GLY A 933 -22.72 1.52 -15.31
C GLY A 933 -23.26 1.83 -13.91
N LEU A 934 -22.83 2.95 -13.31
CA LEU A 934 -23.57 3.59 -12.23
C LEU A 934 -24.71 4.44 -12.81
N ASN A 935 -25.76 4.68 -12.02
CA ASN A 935 -26.85 5.56 -12.42
C ASN A 935 -26.44 7.03 -12.33
N THR A 936 -27.05 7.90 -13.13
CA THR A 936 -26.78 9.36 -13.18
C THR A 936 -26.96 10.06 -11.84
N THR A 937 -27.76 9.50 -10.94
CA THR A 937 -28.00 10.02 -9.59
C THR A 937 -26.97 9.56 -8.56
N ASP A 938 -26.03 8.68 -8.93
CA ASP A 938 -24.99 8.20 -8.02
C ASP A 938 -23.85 9.23 -7.87
N PRO A 939 -23.34 9.47 -6.64
CA PRO A 939 -22.24 10.41 -6.41
C PRO A 939 -20.96 10.12 -7.20
N ASN A 940 -20.73 8.86 -7.57
CA ASN A 940 -19.55 8.45 -8.35
C ASN A 940 -19.87 8.28 -9.85
N TYR A 941 -21.04 8.71 -10.33
CA TYR A 941 -21.41 8.57 -11.74
C TYR A 941 -20.41 9.22 -12.69
N ASN A 942 -20.09 10.50 -12.46
CA ASN A 942 -19.13 11.22 -13.31
C ASN A 942 -17.75 10.56 -13.29
N LEU A 943 -17.30 10.15 -12.10
CA LEU A 943 -16.07 9.36 -11.94
C LEU A 943 -16.10 8.07 -12.77
N SER A 944 -17.23 7.36 -12.80
CA SER A 944 -17.39 6.13 -13.57
C SER A 944 -17.32 6.35 -15.08
N ILE A 945 -17.89 7.44 -15.59
CA ILE A 945 -17.82 7.81 -17.00
C ILE A 945 -16.39 8.21 -17.38
N GLU A 946 -15.73 8.95 -16.50
CA GLU A 946 -14.34 9.34 -16.68
C GLU A 946 -13.38 8.16 -16.69
N ASN A 947 -13.53 7.21 -15.77
CA ASN A 947 -12.70 6.01 -15.72
C ASN A 947 -12.95 5.10 -16.91
N LYS A 948 -14.19 5.01 -17.36
CA LYS A 948 -14.55 4.31 -18.59
C LYS A 948 -13.83 4.91 -19.80
N ASN A 949 -13.82 6.24 -19.92
CA ASN A 949 -13.09 6.92 -21.00
C ASN A 949 -11.58 6.67 -20.91
N ASP A 950 -11.01 6.68 -19.71
CA ASP A 950 -9.59 6.39 -19.45
C ASP A 950 -9.23 4.93 -19.82
N ALA A 951 -10.05 3.96 -19.38
CA ALA A 951 -9.88 2.54 -19.70
C ALA A 951 -9.98 2.28 -21.21
N THR A 952 -10.93 2.93 -21.88
CA THR A 952 -11.02 2.95 -23.34
C THR A 952 -9.80 3.61 -23.97
N GLY A 953 -9.24 4.67 -23.37
CA GLY A 953 -7.98 5.30 -23.78
C GLY A 953 -6.79 4.35 -23.74
N ILE A 954 -6.67 3.53 -22.69
CA ILE A 954 -5.63 2.49 -22.56
C ILE A 954 -5.83 1.41 -23.64
N LEU A 955 -7.07 0.95 -23.85
CA LEU A 955 -7.37 0.00 -24.94
C LEU A 955 -7.07 0.61 -26.31
N ASN A 956 -7.26 1.90 -26.50
CA ASN A 956 -6.92 2.61 -27.74
C ASN A 956 -5.41 2.66 -27.98
N VAL A 957 -4.60 2.84 -26.94
CA VAL A 957 -3.12 2.70 -27.04
C VAL A 957 -2.76 1.29 -27.47
N PHE A 958 -3.35 0.28 -26.83
CA PHE A 958 -3.11 -1.11 -27.17
C PHE A 958 -3.54 -1.44 -28.61
N ASN A 959 -4.72 -0.99 -29.02
CA ASN A 959 -5.22 -1.13 -30.39
C ASN A 959 -4.32 -0.43 -31.41
N TYR A 960 -3.83 0.77 -31.10
CA TYR A 960 -2.92 1.51 -31.94
C TYR A 960 -1.60 0.76 -32.13
N VAL A 961 -1.00 0.27 -31.04
CA VAL A 961 0.26 -0.51 -31.10
C VAL A 961 0.07 -1.80 -31.89
N LEU A 962 -1.01 -2.54 -31.63
CA LEU A 962 -1.32 -3.76 -32.38
C LEU A 962 -1.54 -3.48 -33.87
N ASP A 963 -2.27 -2.41 -34.21
CA ASP A 963 -2.51 -2.01 -35.60
C ASP A 963 -1.21 -1.58 -36.32
N GLN A 964 -0.30 -0.85 -35.65
CA GLN A 964 1.01 -0.51 -36.21
C GLN A 964 1.87 -1.75 -36.42
N LYS A 965 1.91 -2.67 -35.45
CA LYS A 965 2.66 -3.93 -35.58
C LYS A 965 2.08 -4.84 -36.63
N ASP A 966 0.76 -4.94 -36.73
CA ASP A 966 0.07 -5.67 -37.78
C ASP A 966 0.43 -5.12 -39.18
N LYS A 967 0.41 -3.79 -39.35
CA LYS A 967 0.83 -3.13 -40.61
C LYS A 967 2.30 -3.40 -40.94
N GLU A 968 3.19 -3.33 -39.96
CA GLU A 968 4.62 -3.60 -40.13
C GLU A 968 4.85 -5.06 -40.57
N LEU A 969 4.25 -6.02 -39.87
CA LEU A 969 4.38 -7.45 -40.16
C LEU A 969 3.75 -7.81 -41.51
N LYS A 970 2.54 -7.31 -41.81
CA LYS A 970 1.88 -7.50 -43.12
C LYS A 970 2.69 -6.89 -44.25
N LYS A 971 3.34 -5.72 -44.05
CA LYS A 971 4.24 -5.13 -45.04
C LYS A 971 5.48 -6.00 -45.26
N HIS A 972 6.04 -6.57 -44.21
CA HIS A 972 7.18 -7.48 -44.32
C HIS A 972 6.81 -8.78 -45.03
N GLU A 973 5.66 -9.37 -44.69
CA GLU A 973 5.10 -10.52 -45.40
C GLU A 973 4.85 -10.20 -46.88
N ASP A 974 4.26 -9.05 -47.19
CA ASP A 974 4.00 -8.62 -48.57
C ASP A 974 5.28 -8.46 -49.39
N GLN A 975 6.35 -7.92 -48.79
CA GLN A 975 7.65 -7.79 -49.43
C GLN A 975 8.26 -9.14 -49.81
N ILE A 976 8.13 -10.15 -48.94
CA ILE A 976 8.62 -11.51 -49.20
C ILE A 976 7.70 -12.21 -50.21
N ALA A 977 6.39 -12.13 -50.01
CA ALA A 977 5.36 -12.74 -50.85
C ALA A 977 5.45 -12.27 -52.30
N THR A 978 5.62 -10.97 -52.53
CA THR A 978 5.67 -10.39 -53.89
C THR A 978 6.82 -10.94 -54.73
N GLN A 979 7.91 -11.39 -54.11
CA GLN A 979 9.02 -12.04 -54.83
C GLN A 979 8.59 -13.35 -55.49
N TYR A 980 7.67 -14.08 -54.85
CA TYR A 980 7.28 -15.45 -55.20
C TYR A 980 5.88 -15.56 -55.80
N TYR A 981 5.03 -14.54 -55.73
CA TYR A 981 3.71 -14.51 -56.41
C TYR A 981 3.73 -13.85 -57.80
N ASP A 982 4.91 -13.58 -58.33
CA ASP A 982 5.11 -13.20 -59.72
C ASP A 982 4.74 -14.39 -60.63
N LYS A 983 3.96 -14.17 -61.69
CA LYS A 983 3.57 -15.20 -62.67
C LYS A 983 4.76 -15.98 -63.26
N ASN A 984 5.95 -15.36 -63.28
CA ASN A 984 7.18 -15.98 -63.77
C ASN A 984 7.97 -16.70 -62.66
N ALA A 985 7.51 -16.69 -61.41
CA ALA A 985 8.17 -17.38 -60.29
C ALA A 985 7.80 -18.87 -60.19
N TRP A 986 6.75 -19.30 -60.89
CA TRP A 986 6.24 -20.68 -60.89
C TRP A 986 5.87 -21.13 -62.29
N GLU A 987 6.07 -22.42 -62.56
CA GLU A 987 5.62 -23.10 -63.77
C GLU A 987 4.70 -24.26 -63.38
N THR A 988 3.60 -24.43 -64.11
CA THR A 988 2.65 -25.54 -63.87
C THR A 988 2.59 -26.44 -65.08
N LYS A 989 2.79 -27.75 -64.88
CA LYS A 989 2.79 -28.77 -65.92
C LYS A 989 1.77 -29.87 -65.62
N VAL A 990 0.79 -30.06 -66.50
CA VAL A 990 -0.21 -31.13 -66.33
C VAL A 990 0.45 -32.50 -66.50
N ILE A 991 0.18 -33.44 -65.59
CA ILE A 991 0.70 -34.81 -65.65
C ILE A 991 -0.36 -35.71 -66.30
N ASN A 992 -1.55 -35.74 -65.72
CA ASN A 992 -2.70 -36.45 -66.26
C ASN A 992 -4.01 -35.84 -65.71
N SER A 993 -5.12 -36.10 -66.39
CA SER A 993 -6.43 -35.64 -65.95
C SER A 993 -7.53 -36.60 -66.40
N SER A 994 -8.50 -36.85 -65.53
CA SER A 994 -9.74 -37.60 -65.75
C SER A 994 -10.94 -36.78 -65.24
N GLU A 995 -12.15 -37.34 -65.35
CA GLU A 995 -13.36 -36.68 -64.85
C GLU A 995 -13.41 -36.51 -63.32
N ASP A 996 -12.65 -37.33 -62.59
CA ASP A 996 -12.68 -37.39 -61.13
C ASP A 996 -11.34 -37.05 -60.47
N GLU A 997 -10.24 -37.00 -61.24
CA GLU A 997 -8.89 -36.77 -60.73
C GLU A 997 -8.03 -35.95 -61.71
N ILE A 998 -7.26 -34.97 -61.21
CA ILE A 998 -6.28 -34.21 -61.99
C ILE A 998 -4.95 -34.25 -61.22
N ASN A 999 -3.88 -34.68 -61.87
CA ASN A 999 -2.53 -34.58 -61.35
C ASN A 999 -1.71 -33.57 -62.17
N TYR A 1000 -1.03 -32.66 -61.49
CA TYR A 1000 -0.13 -31.71 -62.12
C TYR A 1000 1.12 -31.50 -61.27
N GLU A 1001 2.18 -31.01 -61.91
CA GLU A 1001 3.43 -30.62 -61.27
C GLU A 1001 3.50 -29.09 -61.20
N LEU A 1002 3.85 -28.57 -60.02
CA LEU A 1002 4.13 -27.17 -59.76
C LEU A 1002 5.63 -27.02 -59.49
N ILE A 1003 6.31 -26.20 -60.30
CA ILE A 1003 7.76 -26.02 -60.27
C ILE A 1003 8.06 -24.58 -59.84
N ARG A 1004 8.83 -24.41 -58.76
CA ARG A 1004 9.30 -23.11 -58.29
C ARG A 1004 10.56 -22.69 -59.05
N LEU A 1005 10.49 -21.58 -59.78
CA LEU A 1005 11.57 -21.07 -60.62
C LEU A 1005 12.51 -20.11 -59.87
N LYS A 1006 12.02 -19.41 -58.84
CA LYS A 1006 12.84 -18.54 -57.98
C LYS A 1006 13.27 -19.27 -56.71
N SER A 1007 14.58 -19.44 -56.52
CA SER A 1007 15.14 -20.13 -55.35
C SER A 1007 15.10 -19.27 -54.08
N SER A 1008 14.49 -19.78 -53.01
CA SER A 1008 14.58 -19.17 -51.69
C SER A 1008 15.88 -19.53 -50.96
N LYS A 1009 16.30 -18.68 -50.02
CA LYS A 1009 17.52 -18.86 -49.20
C LYS A 1009 17.30 -19.64 -47.90
N THR A 1010 16.06 -19.94 -47.51
CA THR A 1010 15.76 -20.63 -46.23
C THR A 1010 16.24 -22.08 -46.25
N GLN A 1011 16.52 -22.64 -45.07
CA GLN A 1011 17.01 -24.02 -44.95
C GLN A 1011 15.89 -25.01 -45.29
N GLU A 1012 14.66 -24.68 -44.89
CA GLU A 1012 13.42 -25.39 -45.19
C GLU A 1012 13.16 -25.44 -46.70
N SER A 1013 13.36 -24.33 -47.41
CA SER A 1013 13.28 -24.26 -48.88
C SER A 1013 14.29 -25.19 -49.57
N LYS A 1014 15.53 -25.29 -49.05
CA LYS A 1014 16.56 -26.19 -49.58
C LYS A 1014 16.23 -27.67 -49.33
N GLN A 1015 15.52 -27.97 -48.25
CA GLN A 1015 15.05 -29.32 -47.92
C GLN A 1015 13.80 -29.71 -48.72
N LEU A 1016 12.81 -28.82 -48.85
CA LEU A 1016 11.58 -29.04 -49.63
C LEU A 1016 11.82 -29.15 -51.14
N GLY A 1017 12.86 -28.50 -51.65
CA GLY A 1017 13.22 -28.54 -53.06
C GLY A 1017 12.35 -27.61 -53.94
N SER A 1018 12.33 -27.87 -55.25
CA SER A 1018 11.70 -26.97 -56.24
C SER A 1018 10.46 -27.53 -56.92
N ARG A 1019 10.27 -28.86 -56.93
CA ARG A 1019 9.18 -29.51 -57.68
C ARG A 1019 8.16 -30.16 -56.75
N PHE A 1020 6.88 -29.92 -57.02
CA PHE A 1020 5.77 -30.38 -56.21
C PHE A 1020 4.70 -31.05 -57.09
N LYS A 1021 4.35 -32.31 -56.82
CA LYS A 1021 3.21 -32.97 -57.47
C LYS A 1021 1.94 -32.70 -56.67
N VAL A 1022 0.90 -32.22 -57.34
CA VAL A 1022 -0.40 -31.91 -56.74
C VAL A 1022 -1.46 -32.80 -57.33
N LYS A 1023 -2.30 -33.35 -56.46
CA LYS A 1023 -3.48 -34.14 -56.82
C LYS A 1023 -4.76 -33.40 -56.44
N LEU A 1024 -5.62 -33.20 -57.42
CA LEU A 1024 -6.99 -32.74 -57.24
C LEU A 1024 -7.93 -33.93 -57.41
N ALA A 1025 -8.91 -34.07 -56.53
CA ALA A 1025 -9.98 -35.05 -56.69
C ALA A 1025 -11.35 -34.38 -56.52
N LYS A 1026 -12.35 -34.92 -57.20
CA LYS A 1026 -13.73 -34.43 -57.09
C LYS A 1026 -14.35 -34.89 -55.76
N LYS A 1027 -14.99 -33.96 -55.03
CA LYS A 1027 -15.59 -34.26 -53.73
C LYS A 1027 -16.85 -35.12 -53.90
N LYS A 1028 -16.95 -36.25 -53.16
CA LYS A 1028 -18.14 -37.12 -53.17
C LYS A 1028 -19.42 -36.30 -52.91
N HIS A 1029 -20.42 -36.43 -53.78
CA HIS A 1029 -21.70 -35.70 -53.74
C HIS A 1029 -21.64 -34.16 -53.90
N SER A 1030 -20.59 -33.62 -54.53
CA SER A 1030 -20.41 -32.18 -54.80
C SER A 1030 -19.97 -31.91 -56.25
N SER A 1031 -20.18 -30.68 -56.74
CA SER A 1031 -19.62 -30.20 -58.03
C SER A 1031 -18.22 -29.59 -57.91
N TYR A 1032 -17.71 -29.46 -56.69
CA TYR A 1032 -16.41 -28.86 -56.39
C TYR A 1032 -15.29 -29.89 -56.35
N TRP A 1033 -14.09 -29.43 -56.72
CA TRP A 1033 -12.86 -30.18 -56.60
C TRP A 1033 -12.22 -29.91 -55.25
N GLU A 1034 -11.27 -30.74 -54.85
CA GLU A 1034 -10.53 -30.61 -53.62
C GLU A 1034 -9.08 -31.04 -53.85
N ILE A 1035 -8.15 -30.29 -53.26
CA ILE A 1035 -6.74 -30.66 -53.26
C ILE A 1035 -6.58 -31.77 -52.22
N THR A 1036 -6.25 -32.98 -52.67
CA THR A 1036 -6.15 -34.16 -51.81
C THR A 1036 -4.72 -34.55 -51.50
N GLN A 1037 -3.74 -34.04 -52.26
CA GLN A 1037 -2.34 -34.35 -52.03
C GLN A 1037 -1.39 -33.29 -52.59
N ILE A 1038 -0.30 -33.02 -51.86
CA ILE A 1038 0.84 -32.21 -52.31
C ILE A 1038 2.11 -32.99 -51.94
N ILE A 1039 2.91 -33.38 -52.93
CA ILE A 1039 4.14 -34.17 -52.75
C ILE A 1039 5.35 -33.34 -53.18
N ALA A 1040 6.28 -33.08 -52.27
CA ALA A 1040 7.59 -32.54 -52.59
C ALA A 1040 8.45 -33.62 -53.26
N VAL A 1041 8.75 -33.45 -54.54
CA VAL A 1041 9.45 -34.45 -55.38
C VAL A 1041 10.94 -34.46 -55.08
N ASP A 1042 11.52 -33.29 -54.83
CA ASP A 1042 12.96 -33.09 -54.63
C ASP A 1042 13.34 -33.02 -53.13
N TYR A 1043 12.51 -33.60 -52.25
CA TYR A 1043 12.73 -33.47 -50.80
C TYR A 1043 14.05 -34.13 -50.39
N LYS A 1044 14.89 -33.38 -49.66
CA LYS A 1044 16.13 -33.87 -49.06
C LYS A 1044 15.88 -34.11 -47.58
N ALA A 1045 15.71 -35.38 -47.20
CA ALA A 1045 15.65 -35.78 -45.80
C ALA A 1045 16.93 -35.32 -45.09
N ALA A 1046 16.75 -34.64 -43.95
CA ALA A 1046 17.83 -34.07 -43.14
C ALA A 1046 18.67 -35.15 -42.44
#